data_AF-A0A7M7PSK6-F1
#
_entry.id   AF-A0A7M7PSK6-F1
#
_cell.length_a   1.000
_cell.length_b   1.000
_cell.length_c   1.000
_cell.angle_alpha   90.00
_cell.angle_beta   90.00
_cell.angle_gamma   90.00
#
_symmetry.space_group_name_H-M   'P 1'
#
loop_
_entity.id
_entity.type
_entity.pdbx_description
1 polymer ?
#
loop_
_entity_poly.entity_id
_entity_poly.type
_entity_poly.pdbx_seq_one_letter_code
_entity_poly.pdbx_strand_id
1 'polypeptide(L)'
;MELTAATVAVRIDKMVKQELDIPVDETFFWTDSTSVLQYIQSEAGRFKTFVANRVALIQEGSESSQWHHIETSLNPADVCSRGVKVDRFLAMRFWKEGPEFLQASEDQWPKQPRNASHDVNNDPEVKKKKMYVTEVSEVTASESKCMATAVSKEEEDDVLERLINHYSDWYHLRKGVAWLLKLKGLLKEKMKGQQNTRENPPMLLTVEDIRQAEEAILIHVQDRAFPVEVVALRKQAHDVNQRTGRLQPGVRKSSPIYKLDPQMDNGLLRVGGRLNRAALPEEAKHPVILPKRGHVSELILRHIHENSGHMGRNYVLAKLQQRYHIVGAISAIRKVVKKCVKCRRQRGRVIQQKMADLPIDRLRPDDPPFTRVGVDYFGPIGVKRGRSTVKRYGVVFTCLAIRAIHIEKADSLDTDSCIAAIRRFIARRGAVREMRSDNGTNLVGAEKELRKELENWNQAQLSNSLLQVNIKWTFNPPGGSHHGGVWERQIRTIRQLLFFLTKQQTMTDESLQTLFCEIEGIINCRPITRVSDDANDLEALTPNKLLTLKATPMLPPSVSRQTDCYARRRWRQVQYLADVFWRRWLREYLPQLQARQKWVHPSRNIQVGDVVLVVNETAPRNFWLMGVIIGITPDRQGMVRRAEVKTKTGTYSRPISKLCLLLEGDS
;
A
#
# COMPACT_ATOMS: atom_id res chain seq x y z
N MET A 1 27.70 1.88 0.45
CA MET A 1 27.05 0.56 0.53
C MET A 1 27.81 -0.34 1.50
N GLU A 2 29.13 -0.20 1.55
CA GLU A 2 30.06 -0.86 2.47
C GLU A 2 29.60 -0.99 3.93
N LEU A 3 29.13 0.07 4.58
CA LEU A 3 28.66 -0.02 5.98
C LEU A 3 27.48 -1.00 6.17
N THR A 4 26.66 -1.19 5.12
CA THR A 4 25.57 -2.17 5.14
C THR A 4 26.11 -3.58 4.93
N ALA A 5 27.15 -3.77 4.11
CA ALA A 5 27.84 -5.05 3.98
C ALA A 5 28.47 -5.47 5.31
N ALA A 6 29.12 -4.54 6.02
CA ALA A 6 29.64 -4.76 7.38
C ALA A 6 28.53 -5.17 8.37
N THR A 7 27.37 -4.51 8.32
CA THR A 7 26.21 -4.88 9.15
C THR A 7 25.72 -6.31 8.85
N VAL A 8 25.76 -6.73 7.57
CA VAL A 8 25.37 -8.09 7.16
C VAL A 8 26.40 -9.11 7.64
N ALA A 9 27.70 -8.79 7.55
CA ALA A 9 28.77 -9.67 8.02
C ALA A 9 28.60 -10.05 9.51
N VAL A 10 28.34 -9.06 10.38
CA VAL A 10 28.10 -9.30 11.83
C VAL A 10 26.85 -10.18 12.06
N ARG A 11 25.80 -10.00 11.26
CA ARG A 11 24.59 -10.82 11.38
C ARG A 11 24.82 -12.26 10.93
N ILE A 12 25.62 -12.45 9.88
CA ILE A 12 26.00 -13.78 9.39
C ILE A 12 26.88 -14.46 10.44
N ASP A 13 27.87 -13.77 11.01
CA ASP A 13 28.68 -14.31 12.10
C ASP A 13 27.82 -14.80 13.27
N LYS A 14 26.88 -13.97 13.74
CA LYS A 14 25.96 -14.35 14.81
C LYS A 14 25.10 -15.55 14.45
N MET A 15 24.61 -15.65 13.21
CA MET A 15 23.84 -16.81 12.74
C MET A 15 24.72 -18.06 12.69
N VAL A 16 25.93 -17.97 12.11
CA VAL A 16 26.84 -19.09 11.94
C VAL A 16 27.27 -19.65 13.30
N LYS A 17 27.59 -18.79 14.27
CA LYS A 17 27.89 -19.20 15.66
C LYS A 17 26.71 -19.87 16.38
N GLN A 18 25.47 -19.54 16.01
CA GLN A 18 24.27 -20.13 16.61
C GLN A 18 23.95 -21.51 16.01
N GLU A 19 24.23 -21.71 14.73
CA GLU A 19 23.85 -22.92 13.98
C GLU A 19 25.00 -23.94 13.86
N LEU A 20 26.25 -23.55 14.14
CA LEU A 20 27.38 -24.48 14.15
C LEU A 20 27.45 -25.23 15.49
N ASP A 21 27.52 -26.56 15.39
CA ASP A 21 27.81 -27.45 16.54
C ASP A 21 29.31 -27.46 16.94
N ILE A 22 30.14 -26.64 16.27
CA ILE A 22 31.57 -26.52 16.53
C ILE A 22 31.82 -25.18 17.23
N PRO A 23 32.54 -25.14 18.37
CA PRO A 23 32.88 -23.89 19.03
C PRO A 23 33.78 -23.04 18.13
N VAL A 24 33.42 -21.76 17.97
CA VAL A 24 34.22 -20.77 17.26
C VAL A 24 34.91 -19.90 18.29
N ASP A 25 36.23 -20.06 18.42
CA ASP A 25 37.04 -19.35 19.41
C ASP A 25 37.17 -17.85 19.08
N GLU A 26 37.45 -17.53 17.81
CA GLU A 26 37.68 -16.15 17.36
C GLU A 26 37.04 -15.86 16.00
N THR A 27 36.83 -14.58 15.71
CA THR A 27 36.21 -14.12 14.45
C THR A 27 36.85 -12.82 14.02
N PHE A 28 37.23 -12.76 12.74
CA PHE A 28 37.86 -11.61 12.13
C PHE A 28 37.03 -11.13 10.93
N PHE A 29 36.82 -9.83 10.84
CA PHE A 29 36.08 -9.18 9.76
C PHE A 29 37.03 -8.36 8.89
N TRP A 30 36.96 -8.56 7.58
CA TRP A 30 37.82 -7.87 6.62
C TRP A 30 37.00 -6.95 5.70
N THR A 31 37.44 -5.71 5.56
CA THR A 31 36.84 -4.73 4.64
C THR A 31 37.90 -3.93 3.92
N ASP A 32 37.67 -3.63 2.65
CA ASP A 32 38.53 -2.74 1.85
C ASP A 32 38.13 -1.26 1.97
N SER A 33 37.13 -0.96 2.80
CA SER A 33 36.67 0.39 3.06
C SER A 33 37.27 0.94 4.34
N THR A 34 38.29 1.78 4.20
CA THR A 34 38.89 2.52 5.32
C THR A 34 37.88 3.42 6.03
N SER A 35 36.89 3.98 5.31
CA SER A 35 35.81 4.78 5.91
C SER A 35 34.92 3.96 6.85
N VAL A 36 34.65 2.68 6.53
CA VAL A 36 33.87 1.79 7.41
C VAL A 36 34.63 1.50 8.70
N LEU A 37 35.93 1.20 8.60
CA LEU A 37 36.79 0.99 9.78
C LEU A 37 36.78 2.22 10.70
N GLN A 38 36.89 3.42 10.13
CA GLN A 38 36.82 4.66 10.91
C GLN A 38 35.47 4.86 11.60
N TYR A 39 34.35 4.54 10.91
CA TYR A 39 33.03 4.60 11.53
C TYR A 39 32.87 3.61 12.70
N ILE A 40 33.43 2.41 12.58
CA ILE A 40 33.38 1.38 13.63
C ILE A 40 34.27 1.77 14.83
N GLN A 41 35.39 2.43 14.58
CA GLN A 41 36.28 2.96 15.62
C GLN A 41 35.74 4.24 16.30
N SER A 42 34.73 4.89 15.72
CA SER A 42 34.15 6.14 16.21
C SER A 42 32.93 5.92 17.10
N GLU A 43 32.60 6.90 17.95
CA GLU A 43 31.37 6.87 18.76
C GLU A 43 30.10 7.06 17.91
N ALA A 44 29.15 6.12 18.01
CA ALA A 44 27.92 6.09 17.22
C ALA A 44 27.06 7.37 17.30
N GLY A 45 27.16 8.17 18.37
CA GLY A 45 26.37 9.38 18.59
C GLY A 45 26.67 10.54 17.62
N ARG A 46 27.86 10.52 16.99
CA ARG A 46 28.42 11.62 16.19
C ARG A 46 27.87 11.69 14.76
N PHE A 47 27.29 10.61 14.26
CA PHE A 47 26.80 10.50 12.87
C PHE A 47 25.29 10.71 12.74
N LYS A 48 24.83 11.00 11.53
CA LYS A 48 23.40 11.00 11.16
C LYS A 48 22.78 9.62 11.39
N THR A 49 21.45 9.59 11.57
CA THR A 49 20.70 8.41 12.05
C THR A 49 20.97 7.11 11.28
N PHE A 50 21.20 7.19 9.97
CA PHE A 50 21.45 6.00 9.14
C PHE A 50 22.77 5.30 9.48
N VAL A 51 23.84 6.09 9.63
CA VAL A 51 25.19 5.63 9.97
C VAL A 51 25.24 5.24 11.44
N ALA A 52 24.72 6.09 12.32
CA ALA A 52 24.68 5.86 13.77
C ALA A 52 24.03 4.51 14.13
N ASN A 53 22.87 4.19 13.55
CA ASN A 53 22.18 2.94 13.85
C ASN A 53 22.94 1.68 13.36
N ARG A 54 23.71 1.79 12.27
CA ARG A 54 24.48 0.66 11.73
C ARG A 54 25.77 0.45 12.50
N VAL A 55 26.47 1.53 12.83
CA VAL A 55 27.64 1.50 13.71
C VAL A 55 27.27 0.90 15.07
N ALA A 56 26.15 1.32 15.65
CA ALA A 56 25.66 0.75 16.91
C ALA A 56 25.40 -0.77 16.81
N LEU A 57 24.77 -1.23 15.72
CA LEU A 57 24.53 -2.66 15.51
C LEU A 57 25.83 -3.45 15.33
N ILE A 58 26.79 -2.90 14.59
CA ILE A 58 28.10 -3.52 14.40
C ILE A 58 28.84 -3.62 15.75
N GLN A 59 28.86 -2.54 16.52
CA GLN A 59 29.50 -2.49 17.86
C GLN A 59 28.78 -3.35 18.90
N GLU A 60 27.48 -3.65 18.73
CA GLU A 60 26.74 -4.58 19.59
C GLU A 60 27.10 -6.05 19.32
N GLY A 61 27.49 -6.38 18.08
CA GLY A 61 27.77 -7.75 17.64
C GLY A 61 29.23 -8.07 17.36
N SER A 62 30.14 -7.10 17.46
CA SER A 62 31.58 -7.27 17.23
C SER A 62 32.37 -6.17 17.93
N GLU A 63 33.63 -6.45 18.26
CA GLU A 63 34.57 -5.48 18.80
C GLU A 63 35.36 -4.80 17.68
N SER A 64 35.73 -3.53 17.87
CA SER A 64 36.51 -2.78 16.87
C SER A 64 37.88 -3.38 16.58
N SER A 65 38.43 -4.19 17.50
CA SER A 65 39.67 -4.97 17.36
C SER A 65 39.57 -6.08 16.32
N GLN A 66 38.37 -6.61 16.08
CA GLN A 66 38.13 -7.71 15.13
C GLN A 66 38.07 -7.26 13.67
N TRP A 67 38.10 -5.94 13.41
CA TRP A 67 37.93 -5.37 12.08
C TRP A 67 39.26 -4.97 11.46
N HIS A 68 39.54 -5.53 10.29
CA HIS A 68 40.79 -5.38 9.57
C HIS A 68 40.59 -4.84 8.16
N HIS A 69 41.55 -4.03 7.72
CA HIS A 69 41.64 -3.60 6.33
C HIS A 69 42.22 -4.69 5.42
N ILE A 70 41.58 -4.94 4.28
CA ILE A 70 42.14 -5.73 3.18
C ILE A 70 42.24 -4.85 1.94
N GLU A 71 43.29 -4.99 1.14
CA GLU A 71 43.34 -4.28 -0.14
C GLU A 71 42.25 -4.82 -1.08
N THR A 72 41.61 -3.94 -1.85
CA THR A 72 40.56 -4.32 -2.82
C THR A 72 41.02 -5.39 -3.80
N SER A 73 42.30 -5.39 -4.20
CA SER A 73 42.93 -6.42 -5.04
C SER A 73 42.96 -7.81 -4.40
N LEU A 74 42.99 -7.85 -3.07
CA LEU A 74 43.05 -9.05 -2.24
C LEU A 74 41.70 -9.42 -1.62
N ASN A 75 40.62 -8.71 -1.96
CA ASN A 75 39.27 -8.98 -1.47
C ASN A 75 38.54 -10.00 -2.37
N PRO A 76 38.26 -11.24 -1.88
CA PRO A 76 37.55 -12.24 -2.68
C PRO A 76 36.12 -11.82 -3.04
N ALA A 77 35.46 -11.01 -2.20
CA ALA A 77 34.10 -10.53 -2.46
C ALA A 77 34.00 -9.71 -3.76
N ASP A 78 35.12 -9.10 -4.18
CA ASP A 78 35.18 -8.29 -5.39
C ASP A 78 35.15 -9.11 -6.69
N VAL A 79 35.53 -10.39 -6.61
CA VAL A 79 35.40 -11.34 -7.73
C VAL A 79 33.92 -11.54 -8.09
N CYS A 80 33.05 -11.60 -7.08
CA CYS A 80 31.61 -11.72 -7.27
C CYS A 80 30.96 -10.40 -7.70
N SER A 81 31.47 -9.25 -7.24
CA SER A 81 30.90 -7.93 -7.56
C SER A 81 31.20 -7.48 -9.00
N ARG A 82 32.39 -7.81 -9.53
CA ARG A 82 32.86 -7.35 -10.85
C ARG A 82 32.48 -8.26 -12.03
N GLY A 83 32.00 -9.47 -11.74
CA GLY A 83 31.52 -10.44 -12.75
C GLY A 83 32.66 -11.22 -13.44
N VAL A 84 32.68 -12.54 -13.27
CA VAL A 84 33.67 -13.45 -13.86
C VAL A 84 32.95 -14.61 -14.57
N LYS A 85 33.53 -15.12 -15.67
CA LYS A 85 33.01 -16.30 -16.37
C LYS A 85 33.01 -17.52 -15.44
N VAL A 86 31.94 -18.32 -15.49
CA VAL A 86 31.68 -19.45 -14.56
C VAL A 86 32.85 -20.43 -14.51
N ASP A 87 33.41 -20.82 -15.66
CA ASP A 87 34.53 -21.79 -15.70
C ASP A 87 35.78 -21.27 -15.00
N ARG A 88 36.07 -19.96 -15.14
CA ARG A 88 37.20 -19.30 -14.48
C ARG A 88 36.94 -19.12 -12.99
N PHE A 89 35.71 -18.79 -12.61
CA PHE A 89 35.31 -18.66 -11.21
C PHE A 89 35.44 -19.99 -10.45
N LEU A 90 34.98 -21.09 -11.06
CA LEU A 90 35.10 -22.44 -10.46
C LEU A 90 36.56 -22.91 -10.37
N ALA A 91 37.47 -22.39 -11.18
CA ALA A 91 38.91 -22.71 -11.13
C ALA A 91 39.71 -21.78 -10.20
N MET A 92 39.13 -20.69 -9.71
CA MET A 92 39.84 -19.71 -8.86
C MET A 92 40.07 -20.24 -7.44
N ARG A 93 41.32 -20.62 -7.14
CA ARG A 93 41.74 -20.98 -5.77
C ARG A 93 41.53 -19.83 -4.79
N PHE A 94 41.82 -18.60 -5.23
CA PHE A 94 41.65 -17.38 -4.45
C PHE A 94 40.23 -17.18 -3.86
N TRP A 95 39.17 -17.63 -4.56
CA TRP A 95 37.80 -17.60 -4.02
C TRP A 95 37.51 -18.76 -3.06
N LYS A 96 38.06 -19.95 -3.34
CA LYS A 96 37.78 -21.17 -2.57
C LYS A 96 38.58 -21.26 -1.27
N GLU A 97 39.84 -20.88 -1.33
CA GLU A 97 40.82 -21.04 -0.25
C GLU A 97 41.10 -19.71 0.49
N GLY A 98 40.57 -18.59 -0.04
CA GLY A 98 40.81 -17.25 0.47
C GLY A 98 42.20 -16.71 0.11
N PRO A 99 42.51 -15.47 0.54
CA PRO A 99 43.86 -14.90 0.41
C PRO A 99 44.89 -15.69 1.21
N GLU A 100 46.09 -15.87 0.65
CA GLU A 100 47.15 -16.69 1.25
C GLU A 100 47.55 -16.24 2.67
N PHE A 101 47.47 -14.93 2.96
CA PHE A 101 47.82 -14.40 4.27
C PHE A 101 46.90 -14.91 5.40
N LEU A 102 45.66 -15.33 5.10
CA LEU A 102 44.76 -15.90 6.12
C LEU A 102 45.22 -17.28 6.61
N GLN A 103 46.09 -17.96 5.84
CA GLN A 103 46.70 -19.24 6.23
C GLN A 103 48.02 -19.05 6.98
N ALA A 104 48.55 -17.83 7.01
CA ALA A 104 49.75 -17.46 7.75
C ALA A 104 49.39 -17.03 9.19
N SER A 105 50.39 -16.98 10.07
CA SER A 105 50.20 -16.47 11.43
C SER A 105 49.77 -14.99 11.41
N GLU A 106 49.04 -14.56 12.44
CA GLU A 106 48.51 -13.18 12.53
C GLU A 106 49.59 -12.10 12.40
N ASP A 107 50.83 -12.40 12.84
CA ASP A 107 51.99 -11.52 12.69
C ASP A 107 52.35 -11.21 11.23
N GLN A 108 51.94 -12.07 10.31
CA GLN A 108 52.18 -11.96 8.87
C GLN A 108 51.00 -11.34 8.12
N TRP A 109 49.92 -10.98 8.81
CA TRP A 109 48.76 -10.36 8.19
C TRP A 109 49.04 -8.93 7.70
N PRO A 110 48.27 -8.43 6.71
CA PRO A 110 48.42 -7.07 6.21
C PRO A 110 48.33 -6.04 7.34
N LYS A 111 49.35 -5.17 7.43
CA LYS A 111 49.39 -4.10 8.43
C LYS A 111 48.23 -3.13 8.21
N GLN A 112 47.54 -2.79 9.29
CA GLN A 112 46.45 -1.81 9.25
C GLN A 112 46.99 -0.46 8.76
N PRO A 113 46.28 0.23 7.84
CA PRO A 113 46.68 1.56 7.41
C PRO A 113 46.73 2.48 8.64
N ARG A 114 47.93 3.00 8.97
CA ARG A 114 48.12 3.96 10.05
C ARG A 114 47.21 5.15 9.80
N ASN A 115 46.30 5.43 10.75
CA ASN A 115 45.38 6.57 10.83
C ASN A 115 45.68 7.66 9.78
N ALA A 116 45.22 7.45 8.55
CA ALA A 116 45.09 8.53 7.60
C ALA A 116 43.99 9.40 8.19
N SER A 117 44.37 10.49 8.83
CA SER A 117 43.47 11.49 9.40
C SER A 117 42.65 12.13 8.28
N HIS A 118 41.67 11.40 7.77
CA HIS A 118 40.54 11.98 7.09
C HIS A 118 39.83 12.83 8.14
N ASP A 119 39.78 14.13 7.89
CA ASP A 119 39.16 15.10 8.77
C ASP A 119 37.66 14.74 8.94
N VAL A 120 37.36 13.94 9.98
CA VAL A 120 36.02 13.43 10.29
C VAL A 120 35.03 14.59 10.42
N ASN A 121 35.50 15.81 10.71
CA ASN A 121 34.65 16.99 10.80
C ASN A 121 34.09 17.48 9.46
N ASN A 122 34.68 17.05 8.34
CA ASN A 122 34.24 17.44 6.99
C ASN A 122 33.43 16.35 6.29
N ASP A 123 33.16 15.23 6.97
CA ASP A 123 32.29 14.16 6.44
C ASP A 123 30.81 14.64 6.46
N PRO A 124 30.09 14.60 5.32
CA PRO A 124 28.69 14.98 5.25
C PRO A 124 27.77 14.14 6.16
N GLU A 125 28.18 12.95 6.60
CA GLU A 125 27.44 12.07 7.50
C GLU A 125 27.63 12.41 8.98
N VAL A 126 28.59 13.26 9.33
CA VAL A 126 28.74 13.80 10.69
C VAL A 126 27.70 14.88 10.93
N LYS A 127 27.06 14.83 12.11
CA LYS A 127 26.11 15.88 12.51
C LYS A 127 26.89 17.19 12.64
N LYS A 128 26.65 18.15 11.74
CA LYS A 128 27.14 19.52 11.90
C LYS A 128 26.60 20.06 13.22
N LYS A 129 27.46 20.22 14.23
CA LYS A 129 27.14 21.04 15.40
C LYS A 129 26.92 22.46 14.89
N LYS A 130 25.67 22.93 14.82
CA LYS A 130 25.40 24.36 14.72
C LYS A 130 25.80 24.98 16.06
N MET A 131 27.07 25.37 16.15
CA MET A 131 27.51 26.26 17.21
C MET A 131 27.03 27.65 16.79
N TYR A 132 26.03 28.19 17.49
CA TYR A 132 25.75 29.61 17.39
C TYR A 132 26.91 30.31 18.09
N VAL A 133 27.84 30.85 17.30
CA VAL A 133 28.85 31.78 17.82
C VAL A 133 28.11 33.09 18.03
N THR A 134 27.79 33.40 19.27
CA THR A 134 27.48 34.77 19.65
C THR A 134 28.84 35.48 19.73
N GLU A 135 29.13 36.39 18.80
CA GLU A 135 30.25 37.31 18.98
C GLU A 135 29.98 38.13 20.24
N VAL A 136 30.72 37.83 21.31
CA VAL A 136 30.83 38.70 22.46
C VAL A 136 31.98 39.64 22.14
N SER A 137 31.66 40.82 21.63
CA SER A 137 32.61 41.93 21.66
C SER A 137 32.85 42.32 23.11
N GLU A 138 34.11 42.26 23.52
CA GLU A 138 34.58 42.58 24.87
C GLU A 138 34.10 43.95 25.32
N VAL A 139 33.46 44.01 26.49
CA VAL A 139 33.50 45.21 27.33
C VAL A 139 33.96 44.75 28.70
N THR A 140 35.10 45.31 29.08
CA THR A 140 35.82 45.13 30.33
C THR A 140 34.93 45.30 31.54
N ALA A 141 35.19 44.47 32.55
CA ALA A 141 34.53 44.41 33.84
C ALA A 141 34.35 45.78 34.50
N SER A 142 33.11 46.22 34.63
CA SER A 142 32.53 46.81 35.85
C SER A 142 31.10 47.24 35.57
N GLU A 143 30.23 46.98 36.55
CA GLU A 143 28.83 47.40 36.62
C GLU A 143 27.79 46.56 35.85
N SER A 144 27.28 45.57 36.59
CA SER A 144 26.01 44.90 36.39
C SER A 144 24.85 45.89 36.16
N LYS A 145 24.43 46.03 34.91
CA LYS A 145 23.05 46.41 34.56
C LYS A 145 22.62 45.58 33.36
N CYS A 146 21.97 44.45 33.63
CA CYS A 146 21.24 43.71 32.60
C CYS A 146 20.09 44.60 32.13
N MET A 147 20.27 45.30 31.01
CA MET A 147 19.16 45.91 30.29
C MET A 147 18.30 44.79 29.72
N ALA A 148 17.14 44.54 30.35
CA ALA A 148 16.04 43.88 29.67
C ALA A 148 15.63 44.82 28.53
N THR A 149 16.03 44.50 27.30
CA THR A 149 15.48 45.14 26.11
C THR A 149 13.96 44.92 26.14
N ALA A 150 13.21 46.02 26.24
CA ALA A 150 11.76 46.01 26.14
C ALA A 150 11.40 45.59 24.71
N VAL A 151 11.20 44.29 24.51
CA VAL A 151 10.61 43.75 23.28
C VAL A 151 9.15 44.24 23.26
N SER A 152 8.72 44.78 22.12
CA SER A 152 7.33 45.22 22.00
C SER A 152 6.39 44.02 22.14
N LYS A 153 5.19 44.23 22.72
CA LYS A 153 4.22 43.15 23.01
C LYS A 153 3.84 42.34 21.75
N GLU A 154 3.90 42.99 20.59
CA GLU A 154 3.62 42.40 19.27
C GLU A 154 4.77 41.49 18.79
N GLU A 155 6.02 41.81 19.11
CA GLU A 155 7.19 40.98 18.80
C GLU A 155 7.30 39.76 19.73
N GLU A 156 6.92 39.89 21.01
CA GLU A 156 6.85 38.74 21.94
C GLU A 156 5.81 37.68 21.50
N ASP A 157 4.66 38.13 21.02
CA ASP A 157 3.58 37.27 20.52
C ASP A 157 3.99 36.52 19.25
N ASP A 158 4.81 37.13 18.37
CA ASP A 158 5.33 36.46 17.16
C ASP A 158 6.35 35.37 17.48
N VAL A 159 7.24 35.60 18.46
CA VAL A 159 8.24 34.59 18.88
C VAL A 159 7.57 33.35 19.46
N LEU A 160 6.54 33.53 20.30
CA LEU A 160 5.83 32.41 20.90
C LEU A 160 4.98 31.64 19.89
N GLU A 161 4.35 32.34 18.93
CA GLU A 161 3.65 31.70 17.81
C GLU A 161 4.61 30.88 16.94
N ARG A 162 5.79 31.42 16.61
CA ARG A 162 6.82 30.70 15.86
C ARG A 162 7.30 29.45 16.60
N LEU A 163 7.46 29.54 17.93
CA LEU A 163 7.77 28.39 18.76
C LEU A 163 6.66 27.33 18.72
N ILE A 164 5.40 27.73 18.91
CA ILE A 164 4.26 26.81 18.91
C ILE A 164 4.09 26.14 17.53
N ASN A 165 4.22 26.92 16.45
CA ASN A 165 4.09 26.45 15.07
C ASN A 165 5.27 25.57 14.62
N HIS A 166 6.43 25.64 15.28
CA HIS A 166 7.57 24.76 15.02
C HIS A 166 7.26 23.29 15.35
N TYR A 167 6.45 23.03 16.38
CA TYR A 167 6.16 21.67 16.82
C TYR A 167 4.97 21.07 16.05
N SER A 168 5.12 19.85 15.54
CA SER A 168 4.07 19.12 14.82
C SER A 168 3.32 18.09 15.67
N ASP A 169 3.73 17.94 16.94
CA ASP A 169 3.18 16.97 17.90
C ASP A 169 2.88 17.61 19.26
N TRP A 170 1.75 17.23 19.85
CA TRP A 170 1.25 17.80 21.09
C TRP A 170 2.11 17.44 22.32
N TYR A 171 2.66 16.23 22.36
CA TYR A 171 3.52 15.81 23.48
C TYR A 171 4.86 16.56 23.45
N HIS A 172 5.48 16.68 22.27
CA HIS A 172 6.74 17.41 22.11
C HIS A 172 6.59 18.90 22.38
N LEU A 173 5.48 19.52 21.97
CA LEU A 173 5.19 20.92 22.31
C LEU A 173 5.11 21.13 23.82
N ARG A 174 4.31 20.31 24.54
CA ARG A 174 4.21 20.39 26.00
C ARG A 174 5.56 20.17 26.67
N LYS A 175 6.33 19.19 26.22
CA LYS A 175 7.67 18.91 26.76
C LYS A 175 8.63 20.09 26.55
N GLY A 176 8.63 20.69 25.36
CA GLY A 176 9.47 21.86 25.05
C GLY A 176 9.12 23.06 25.92
N VAL A 177 7.82 23.38 26.03
CA VAL A 177 7.35 24.48 26.89
C VAL A 177 7.61 24.20 28.38
N ALA A 178 7.47 22.95 28.83
CA ALA A 178 7.77 22.58 30.21
C ALA A 178 9.23 22.82 30.58
N TRP A 179 10.17 22.49 29.68
CA TRP A 179 11.59 22.82 29.86
C TRP A 179 11.84 24.33 29.92
N LEU A 180 11.18 25.11 29.07
CA LEU A 180 11.29 26.57 29.08
C LEU A 180 10.76 27.17 30.39
N LEU A 181 9.62 26.69 30.89
CA LEU A 181 9.06 27.13 32.17
C LEU A 181 9.96 26.75 33.35
N LYS A 182 10.51 25.53 33.33
CA LYS A 182 11.46 25.07 34.35
C LYS A 182 12.74 25.89 34.38
N LEU A 183 13.30 26.18 33.20
CA LEU A 183 14.46 27.06 33.07
C LEU A 183 14.14 28.48 33.56
N LYS A 184 12.97 29.02 33.21
CA LYS A 184 12.49 30.32 33.70
C LYS A 184 12.38 30.35 35.22
N GLY A 185 11.91 29.28 35.85
CA GLY A 185 11.88 29.13 37.30
C GLY A 185 13.27 29.18 37.93
N LEU A 186 14.20 28.36 37.43
CA LEU A 186 15.58 28.31 37.91
C LEU A 186 16.32 29.65 37.77
N LEU A 187 16.11 30.35 36.64
CA LEU A 187 16.69 31.67 36.42
C LEU A 187 16.12 32.71 37.40
N LYS A 188 14.80 32.67 37.67
CA LYS A 188 14.17 33.56 38.66
C LYS A 188 14.67 33.29 40.09
N GLU A 189 14.89 32.04 40.46
CA GLU A 189 15.44 31.67 41.77
C GLU A 189 16.89 32.17 41.91
N LYS A 190 17.72 32.00 40.87
CA LYS A 190 19.08 32.55 40.84
C LYS A 190 19.11 34.08 40.94
N MET A 191 18.15 34.77 40.31
CA MET A 191 18.03 36.23 40.39
C MET A 191 17.56 36.74 41.76
N LYS A 192 16.80 35.94 42.53
CA LYS A 192 16.29 36.31 43.86
C LYS A 192 17.32 36.14 44.98
N GLY A 193 18.56 35.80 44.68
CA GLY A 193 19.65 35.72 45.67
C GLY A 193 19.50 34.60 46.70
N GLN A 194 18.58 33.64 46.50
CA GLN A 194 18.49 32.46 47.35
C GLN A 194 19.62 31.49 46.98
N GLN A 195 20.79 31.68 47.59
CA GLN A 195 21.77 30.60 47.75
C GLN A 195 21.16 29.57 48.70
N ASN A 196 20.29 28.70 48.20
CA ASN A 196 19.94 27.50 48.94
C ASN A 196 20.99 26.42 48.63
N THR A 197 21.73 26.08 49.68
CA THR A 197 22.56 24.87 49.87
C THR A 197 21.73 23.58 49.83
N ARG A 198 20.88 23.42 48.83
CA ARG A 198 20.20 22.16 48.52
C ARG A 198 20.76 21.62 47.21
N GLU A 199 21.15 20.36 47.24
CA GLU A 199 21.63 19.55 46.12
C GLU A 199 20.95 19.97 44.82
N ASN A 200 21.73 20.13 43.74
CA ASN A 200 21.24 20.50 42.41
C ASN A 200 19.90 19.80 42.13
N PRO A 201 18.78 20.54 42.04
CA PRO A 201 17.49 19.90 41.87
C PRO A 201 17.53 19.02 40.63
N PRO A 202 17.02 17.77 40.70
CA PRO A 202 17.17 16.82 39.61
C PRO A 202 16.66 17.44 38.31
N MET A 203 17.52 17.44 37.30
CA MET A 203 17.25 17.98 35.97
C MET A 203 16.35 17.02 35.18
N LEU A 204 15.20 16.69 35.77
CA LEU A 204 14.23 15.72 35.30
C LEU A 204 12.88 16.41 35.21
N LEU A 205 12.20 16.26 34.08
CA LEU A 205 10.88 16.82 33.87
C LEU A 205 9.84 15.96 34.60
N THR A 206 9.05 16.56 35.48
CA THR A 206 7.97 15.88 36.22
C THR A 206 6.66 15.90 35.43
N VAL A 207 5.69 15.09 35.84
CA VAL A 207 4.33 15.12 35.28
C VAL A 207 3.66 16.49 35.53
N GLU A 208 3.93 17.09 36.69
CA GLU A 208 3.40 18.41 37.03
C GLU A 208 3.99 19.51 36.14
N ASP A 209 5.27 19.43 35.79
CA ASP A 209 5.89 20.37 34.84
C ASP A 209 5.18 20.32 33.47
N ILE A 210 4.80 19.12 33.02
CA ILE A 210 4.05 18.93 31.76
C ILE A 210 2.63 19.47 31.89
N ARG A 211 1.98 19.31 33.06
CA ARG A 211 0.63 19.82 33.34
C ARG A 211 0.62 21.35 33.32
N GLN A 212 1.59 21.99 33.97
CA GLN A 212 1.75 23.45 33.97
C GLN A 212 2.05 23.99 32.56
N ALA A 213 2.87 23.29 31.79
CA ALA A 213 3.12 23.66 30.39
C ALA A 213 1.86 23.57 29.53
N GLU A 214 1.07 22.51 29.72
CA GLU A 214 -0.22 22.36 29.05
C GLU A 214 -1.16 23.53 29.38
N GLU A 215 -1.33 23.86 30.66
CA GLU A 215 -2.15 24.99 31.09
C GLU A 215 -1.65 26.32 30.49
N ALA A 216 -0.34 26.59 30.54
CA ALA A 216 0.25 27.81 29.99
C ALA A 216 0.01 27.97 28.47
N ILE A 217 0.15 26.88 27.70
CA ILE A 217 -0.14 26.89 26.25
C ILE A 217 -1.63 27.19 26.02
N LEU A 218 -2.53 26.56 26.79
CA LEU A 218 -3.97 26.74 26.63
C LEU A 218 -4.39 28.17 26.97
N ILE A 219 -3.86 28.75 28.05
CA ILE A 219 -4.10 30.16 28.43
C ILE A 219 -3.67 31.09 27.28
N HIS A 220 -2.46 30.91 26.74
CA HIS A 220 -1.98 31.75 25.64
C HIS A 220 -2.88 31.66 24.40
N VAL A 221 -3.32 30.45 24.03
CA VAL A 221 -4.25 30.24 22.90
C VAL A 221 -5.60 30.92 23.14
N GLN A 222 -6.10 30.87 24.39
CA GLN A 222 -7.38 31.48 24.76
C GLN A 222 -7.30 33.01 24.78
N ASP A 223 -6.24 33.58 25.35
CA ASP A 223 -6.02 35.03 25.40
C ASP A 223 -5.99 35.65 24.00
N ARG A 224 -5.42 34.93 23.02
CA ARG A 224 -5.37 35.37 21.62
C ARG A 224 -6.68 35.15 20.86
N ALA A 225 -7.37 34.03 21.11
CA ALA A 225 -8.57 33.67 20.36
C ALA A 225 -9.85 34.31 20.89
N PHE A 226 -9.90 34.62 22.19
CA PHE A 226 -11.06 35.16 22.89
C PHE A 226 -10.68 36.37 23.78
N PRO A 227 -9.96 37.39 23.25
CA PRO A 227 -9.38 38.46 24.07
C PRO A 227 -10.46 39.27 24.81
N VAL A 228 -11.59 39.54 24.14
CA VAL A 228 -12.69 40.33 24.71
C VAL A 228 -13.37 39.57 25.85
N GLU A 229 -13.60 38.27 25.65
CA GLU A 229 -14.26 37.40 26.62
C GLU A 229 -13.37 37.12 27.82
N VAL A 230 -12.07 36.87 27.60
CA VAL A 230 -11.09 36.70 28.68
C VAL A 230 -11.02 37.95 29.56
N VAL A 231 -10.90 39.13 28.95
CA VAL A 231 -10.82 40.39 29.72
C VAL A 231 -12.10 40.63 30.52
N ALA A 232 -13.27 40.38 29.93
CA ALA A 232 -14.55 40.53 30.63
C ALA A 232 -14.65 39.58 31.84
N LEU A 233 -14.30 38.31 31.67
CA LEU A 233 -14.39 37.31 32.74
C LEU A 233 -13.31 37.45 33.81
N ARG A 234 -12.09 37.90 33.46
CA ARG A 234 -11.03 38.21 34.44
C ARG A 234 -11.45 39.38 35.34
N LYS A 235 -12.05 40.44 34.78
CA LYS A 235 -12.60 41.56 35.56
C LYS A 235 -13.70 41.10 36.51
N GLN A 236 -14.60 40.25 36.02
CA GLN A 236 -15.68 39.68 36.83
C GLN A 236 -15.14 38.83 37.99
N ALA A 237 -14.10 38.00 37.78
CA ALA A 237 -13.49 37.19 38.84
C ALA A 237 -12.82 38.02 39.94
N HIS A 238 -12.25 39.19 39.61
CA HIS A 238 -11.70 40.12 40.59
C HIS A 238 -12.80 40.87 41.38
N ASP A 239 -13.94 41.15 40.75
CA ASP A 239 -15.08 41.85 41.38
C ASP A 239 -15.94 40.97 42.31
N VAL A 240 -15.89 39.63 42.21
CA VAL A 240 -16.64 38.74 43.13
C VAL A 240 -16.21 38.92 44.60
N ASN A 241 -15.00 39.43 44.85
CA ASN A 241 -14.52 39.78 46.19
C ASN A 241 -15.04 41.14 46.71
N GLN A 242 -15.76 41.92 45.89
CA GLN A 242 -16.43 43.16 46.32
C GLN A 242 -17.95 42.96 46.30
N ARG A 243 -18.58 43.04 47.48
CA ARG A 243 -20.03 42.93 47.72
C ARG A 243 -20.81 44.06 47.04
N THR A 244 -20.97 44.03 45.72
CA THR A 244 -21.92 44.89 45.01
C THR A 244 -22.86 44.02 44.19
N GLY A 245 -24.14 43.98 44.60
CA GLY A 245 -25.20 43.13 44.04
C GLY A 245 -25.69 43.53 42.64
N ARG A 246 -24.79 43.92 41.73
CA ARG A 246 -25.11 44.15 40.32
C ARG A 246 -24.40 43.10 39.46
N LEU A 247 -25.18 42.16 38.90
CA LEU A 247 -24.73 41.22 37.88
C LEU A 247 -24.24 42.00 36.65
N GLN A 248 -22.94 42.22 36.54
CA GLN A 248 -22.35 42.77 35.32
C GLN A 248 -22.58 41.80 34.15
N PRO A 249 -22.81 42.31 32.92
CA PRO A 249 -23.07 41.46 31.78
C PRO A 249 -21.82 40.63 31.49
N GLY A 250 -21.96 39.30 31.62
CA GLY A 250 -20.95 38.34 31.18
C GLY A 250 -20.69 38.43 29.67
N VAL A 251 -20.10 37.38 29.10
CA VAL A 251 -19.79 37.29 27.66
C VAL A 251 -20.96 37.78 26.79
N ARG A 252 -20.66 38.62 25.77
CA ARG A 252 -21.69 39.22 24.91
C ARG A 252 -22.47 38.14 24.14
N LYS A 253 -23.77 38.36 23.91
CA LYS A 253 -24.66 37.44 23.15
C LYS A 253 -24.17 37.13 21.73
N SER A 254 -23.37 38.01 21.13
CA SER A 254 -22.76 37.84 19.80
C SER A 254 -21.55 36.90 19.78
N SER A 255 -21.01 36.54 20.95
CA SER A 255 -19.81 35.72 21.05
C SER A 255 -20.08 34.26 20.66
N PRO A 256 -19.16 33.59 19.94
CA PRO A 256 -19.30 32.19 19.56
C PRO A 256 -19.35 31.23 20.76
N ILE A 257 -18.88 31.66 21.94
CA ILE A 257 -18.83 30.85 23.16
C ILE A 257 -19.96 31.19 24.14
N TYR A 258 -20.81 32.18 23.86
CA TYR A 258 -21.90 32.61 24.76
C TYR A 258 -22.81 31.45 25.20
N LYS A 259 -23.16 30.57 24.26
CA LYS A 259 -24.03 29.40 24.52
C LYS A 259 -23.39 28.32 25.41
N LEU A 260 -22.09 28.41 25.64
CA LEU A 260 -21.33 27.47 26.48
C LEU A 260 -21.22 27.95 27.93
N ASP A 261 -21.86 29.05 28.29
CA ASP A 261 -21.82 29.65 29.64
C ASP A 261 -20.38 29.72 30.20
N PRO A 262 -19.45 30.41 29.52
CA PRO A 262 -18.02 30.29 29.79
C PRO A 262 -17.65 30.81 31.18
N GLN A 263 -16.89 30.02 31.93
CA GLN A 263 -16.40 30.33 33.28
C GLN A 263 -14.87 30.37 33.30
N MET A 264 -14.30 31.17 34.20
CA MET A 264 -12.85 31.28 34.39
C MET A 264 -12.42 30.43 35.58
N ASP A 265 -11.48 29.52 35.37
CA ASP A 265 -10.92 28.64 36.41
C ASP A 265 -9.39 28.60 36.27
N ASN A 266 -8.67 29.05 37.29
CA ASN A 266 -7.20 29.16 37.30
C ASN A 266 -6.60 29.83 36.04
N GLY A 267 -7.30 30.83 35.49
CA GLY A 267 -6.89 31.56 34.29
C GLY A 267 -7.28 30.91 32.96
N LEU A 268 -7.91 29.74 32.97
CA LEU A 268 -8.44 29.03 31.80
C LEU A 268 -9.95 29.29 31.62
N LEU A 269 -10.35 29.52 30.37
CA LEU A 269 -11.75 29.50 29.94
C LEU A 269 -12.27 28.06 29.86
N ARG A 270 -13.26 27.73 30.68
CA ARG A 270 -13.95 26.43 30.70
C ARG A 270 -15.43 26.58 30.36
N VAL A 271 -16.04 25.50 29.88
CA VAL A 271 -17.48 25.42 29.66
C VAL A 271 -18.19 25.38 31.02
N GLY A 272 -19.16 26.26 31.24
CA GLY A 272 -20.03 26.24 32.42
C GLY A 272 -21.33 25.47 32.19
N GLY A 273 -22.09 25.30 33.27
CA GLY A 273 -23.52 25.01 33.19
C GLY A 273 -24.00 23.62 33.61
N ARG A 274 -24.75 22.96 32.72
CA ARG A 274 -25.82 21.98 33.06
C ARG A 274 -25.36 20.65 33.67
N LEU A 275 -24.07 20.35 33.64
CA LEU A 275 -23.50 19.08 34.12
C LEU A 275 -22.89 19.19 35.52
N ASN A 276 -23.04 20.31 36.23
CA ASN A 276 -22.47 20.51 37.58
C ASN A 276 -22.89 19.43 38.58
N ARG A 277 -24.12 18.90 38.45
CA ARG A 277 -24.66 17.83 39.32
C ARG A 277 -24.37 16.41 38.82
N ALA A 278 -23.70 16.23 37.69
CA ALA A 278 -23.39 14.91 37.16
C ALA A 278 -22.25 14.24 37.96
N ALA A 279 -22.30 12.91 38.13
CA ALA A 279 -21.22 12.14 38.74
C ALA A 279 -20.07 11.91 37.74
N LEU A 280 -19.43 12.99 37.29
CA LEU A 280 -18.32 12.99 36.34
C LEU A 280 -17.09 13.68 36.97
N PRO A 281 -15.86 13.40 36.49
CA PRO A 281 -14.69 14.18 36.88
C PRO A 281 -14.84 15.66 36.52
N GLU A 282 -14.30 16.57 37.33
CA GLU A 282 -14.41 18.03 37.13
C GLU A 282 -13.92 18.47 35.74
N GLU A 283 -12.83 17.87 35.21
CA GLU A 283 -12.35 18.15 33.85
C GLU A 283 -13.36 17.84 32.75
N ALA A 284 -14.21 16.82 32.96
CA ALA A 284 -15.25 16.42 32.01
C ALA A 284 -16.55 17.21 32.19
N LYS A 285 -16.82 17.70 33.41
CA LYS A 285 -17.92 18.65 33.66
C LYS A 285 -17.65 20.00 33.02
N HIS A 286 -16.40 20.46 33.15
CA HIS A 286 -15.94 21.78 32.75
C HIS A 286 -14.77 21.70 31.76
N PRO A 287 -14.99 21.17 30.54
CA PRO A 287 -13.93 21.05 29.55
C PRO A 287 -13.40 22.43 29.12
N VAL A 288 -12.11 22.51 28.82
CA VAL A 288 -11.42 23.75 28.43
C VAL A 288 -11.86 24.18 27.03
N ILE A 289 -12.29 25.43 26.87
CA ILE A 289 -12.79 25.95 25.59
C ILE A 289 -11.63 26.27 24.65
N LEU A 290 -11.69 25.78 23.41
CA LEU A 290 -10.66 26.01 22.41
C LEU A 290 -11.24 26.50 21.07
N PRO A 291 -10.50 27.36 20.35
CA PRO A 291 -10.92 27.84 19.05
C PRO A 291 -10.91 26.73 18.00
N LYS A 292 -11.76 26.87 16.98
CA LYS A 292 -11.78 25.94 15.83
C LYS A 292 -10.51 26.02 14.99
N ARG A 293 -10.00 27.24 14.80
CA ARG A 293 -8.90 27.59 13.91
C ARG A 293 -7.70 27.94 14.79
N GLY A 294 -6.74 27.02 14.89
CA GLY A 294 -5.53 27.21 15.66
C GLY A 294 -4.66 25.95 15.57
N HIS A 295 -3.34 26.13 15.52
CA HIS A 295 -2.39 25.03 15.40
C HIS A 295 -2.49 24.07 16.59
N VAL A 296 -2.56 24.60 17.81
CA VAL A 296 -2.72 23.81 19.05
C VAL A 296 -3.97 22.94 19.03
N SER A 297 -5.11 23.46 18.58
CA SER A 297 -6.35 22.69 18.46
C SER A 297 -6.23 21.56 17.43
N GLU A 298 -5.50 21.78 16.32
CA GLU A 298 -5.18 20.73 15.36
C GLU A 298 -4.24 19.67 15.93
N LEU A 299 -3.21 20.07 16.70
CA LEU A 299 -2.28 19.17 17.38
C LEU A 299 -3.01 18.28 18.40
N ILE A 300 -3.88 18.84 19.24
CA ILE A 300 -4.66 18.09 20.23
C ILE A 300 -5.58 17.08 19.52
N LEU A 301 -6.29 17.49 18.48
CA LEU A 301 -7.16 16.60 17.70
C LEU A 301 -6.37 15.47 17.04
N ARG A 302 -5.20 15.77 16.48
CA ARG A 302 -4.31 14.77 15.86
C ARG A 302 -3.80 13.78 16.90
N HIS A 303 -3.35 14.26 18.05
CA HIS A 303 -2.89 13.44 19.16
C HIS A 303 -3.99 12.49 19.68
N ILE A 304 -5.19 13.00 19.93
CA ILE A 304 -6.33 12.16 20.35
C ILE A 304 -6.69 11.15 19.27
N HIS A 305 -6.70 11.56 17.99
CA HIS A 305 -7.03 10.68 16.88
C HIS A 305 -6.03 9.52 16.73
N GLU A 306 -4.73 9.79 16.90
CA GLU A 306 -3.67 8.78 16.82
C GLU A 306 -3.68 7.85 18.04
N ASN A 307 -3.80 8.38 19.26
CA ASN A 307 -3.89 7.58 20.49
C ASN A 307 -5.16 6.73 20.56
N SER A 308 -6.25 7.20 19.94
CA SER A 308 -7.49 6.43 19.83
C SER A 308 -7.43 5.34 18.76
N GLY A 309 -6.26 5.02 18.20
CA GLY A 309 -6.11 3.96 17.21
C GLY A 309 -6.88 4.21 15.91
N HIS A 310 -7.04 5.49 15.50
CA HIS A 310 -7.76 5.86 14.28
C HIS A 310 -9.25 5.46 14.24
N MET A 311 -9.88 5.36 15.41
CA MET A 311 -11.30 5.08 15.56
C MET A 311 -12.20 6.16 14.94
N GLY A 312 -13.49 5.85 14.84
CA GLY A 312 -14.49 6.69 14.19
C GLY A 312 -14.62 8.10 14.80
N ARG A 313 -15.26 9.01 14.05
CA ARG A 313 -15.38 10.43 14.42
C ARG A 313 -16.05 10.64 15.78
N ASN A 314 -17.06 9.83 16.09
CA ASN A 314 -17.82 9.91 17.35
C ASN A 314 -16.95 9.52 18.54
N TYR A 315 -16.04 8.55 18.37
CA TYR A 315 -15.12 8.13 19.42
C TYR A 315 -14.12 9.23 19.75
N VAL A 316 -13.52 9.84 18.71
CA VAL A 316 -12.61 10.98 18.88
C VAL A 316 -13.32 12.16 19.54
N LEU A 317 -14.58 12.43 19.19
CA LEU A 317 -15.37 13.48 19.82
C LEU A 317 -15.63 13.20 21.31
N ALA A 318 -16.01 11.98 21.66
CA ALA A 318 -16.26 11.61 23.05
C ALA A 318 -14.98 11.73 23.90
N LYS A 319 -13.82 11.30 23.37
CA LYS A 319 -12.52 11.45 24.04
C LYS A 319 -12.09 12.91 24.16
N LEU A 320 -12.34 13.73 23.14
CA LEU A 320 -12.08 15.17 23.20
C LEU A 320 -12.89 15.83 24.32
N GLN A 321 -14.19 15.55 24.39
CA GLN A 321 -15.12 16.16 25.35
C GLN A 321 -14.81 15.83 26.83
N GLN A 322 -13.98 14.83 27.11
CA GLN A 322 -13.53 14.52 28.47
C GLN A 322 -12.62 15.60 29.08
N ARG A 323 -11.94 16.42 28.24
CA ARG A 323 -10.97 17.43 28.71
C ARG A 323 -11.08 18.77 27.97
N TYR A 324 -11.47 18.77 26.70
CA TYR A 324 -11.50 19.97 25.85
C TYR A 324 -12.82 20.12 25.09
N HIS A 325 -13.23 21.36 24.86
CA HIS A 325 -14.38 21.72 24.05
C HIS A 325 -13.95 22.64 22.89
N ILE A 326 -13.75 22.07 21.71
CA ILE A 326 -13.42 22.85 20.51
C ILE A 326 -14.72 23.36 19.86
N VAL A 327 -14.83 24.68 19.65
CA VAL A 327 -15.98 25.27 18.95
C VAL A 327 -16.08 24.68 17.54
N GLY A 328 -17.19 24.00 17.21
CA GLY A 328 -17.35 23.32 15.92
C GLY A 328 -16.47 22.06 15.72
N ALA A 329 -16.14 21.36 16.81
CA ALA A 329 -15.27 20.17 16.86
C ALA A 329 -15.51 19.15 15.73
N ILE A 330 -16.77 18.83 15.41
CA ILE A 330 -17.11 17.81 14.38
C ILE A 330 -16.47 18.14 13.03
N SER A 331 -16.49 19.41 12.63
CA SER A 331 -15.91 19.86 11.36
C SER A 331 -14.38 19.78 11.37
N ALA A 332 -13.75 20.10 12.49
CA ALA A 332 -12.30 20.00 12.68
C ALA A 332 -11.85 18.52 12.69
N ILE A 333 -12.57 17.65 13.40
CA ILE A 333 -12.33 16.19 13.42
C ILE A 333 -12.43 15.61 12.00
N ARG A 334 -13.44 16.00 11.20
CA ARG A 334 -13.54 15.57 9.80
C ARG A 334 -12.30 15.95 8.99
N LYS A 335 -11.77 17.17 9.17
CA LYS A 335 -10.57 17.64 8.48
C LYS A 335 -9.35 16.80 8.88
N VAL A 336 -9.16 16.54 10.18
CA VAL A 336 -8.05 15.72 10.70
C VAL A 336 -8.13 14.28 10.20
N VAL A 337 -9.29 13.63 10.32
CA VAL A 337 -9.50 12.26 9.82
C VAL A 337 -9.34 12.18 8.30
N LYS A 338 -9.84 13.19 7.56
CA LYS A 338 -9.66 13.26 6.10
C LYS A 338 -8.19 13.45 5.75
N LYS A 339 -7.38 14.20 6.49
CA LYS A 339 -5.93 14.37 6.22
C LYS A 339 -5.08 13.19 6.70
N CYS A 340 -5.56 12.39 7.63
CA CYS A 340 -4.79 11.28 8.20
C CYS A 340 -4.49 10.19 7.16
N VAL A 341 -3.20 9.96 6.89
CA VAL A 341 -2.72 8.95 5.94
C VAL A 341 -3.12 7.54 6.37
N LYS A 342 -3.04 7.21 7.67
CA LYS A 342 -3.43 5.88 8.20
C LYS A 342 -4.92 5.61 7.97
N CYS A 343 -5.80 6.59 8.23
CA CYS A 343 -7.23 6.47 7.91
C CYS A 343 -7.51 6.40 6.41
N ARG A 344 -6.83 7.20 5.59
CA ARG A 344 -6.95 7.13 4.13
C ARG A 344 -6.52 5.76 3.60
N ARG A 345 -5.47 5.17 4.17
CA ARG A 345 -4.97 3.85 3.78
C ARG A 345 -5.93 2.74 4.14
N GLN A 346 -6.52 2.78 5.34
CA GLN A 346 -7.43 1.73 5.84
C GLN A 346 -8.85 1.85 5.26
N ARG A 347 -9.33 3.06 4.95
CA ARG A 347 -10.71 3.31 4.51
C ARG A 347 -10.81 3.93 3.11
N GLY A 348 -9.69 4.01 2.39
CA GLY A 348 -9.60 4.56 1.05
C GLY A 348 -10.37 3.71 0.05
N ARG A 349 -11.28 4.33 -0.69
CA ARG A 349 -11.97 3.67 -1.80
C ARG A 349 -11.02 3.69 -3.01
N VAL A 350 -10.91 2.56 -3.71
CA VAL A 350 -10.18 2.45 -4.97
C VAL A 350 -10.70 3.50 -5.95
N ILE A 351 -9.82 4.19 -6.70
CA ILE A 351 -10.26 5.16 -7.72
C ILE A 351 -11.08 4.42 -8.75
N GLN A 352 -12.13 5.09 -9.20
CA GLN A 352 -13.07 4.47 -10.08
C GLN A 352 -13.33 5.39 -11.31
N GLN A 353 -13.22 4.85 -12.54
CA GLN A 353 -13.29 5.59 -13.82
C GLN A 353 -14.41 5.05 -14.74
N LYS A 354 -14.96 5.89 -15.64
CA LYS A 354 -15.96 5.50 -16.66
C LYS A 354 -15.43 4.33 -17.51
N MET A 355 -16.24 3.30 -17.80
CA MET A 355 -15.80 2.17 -18.64
C MET A 355 -15.32 2.63 -20.02
N ALA A 356 -14.32 1.94 -20.58
CA ALA A 356 -13.89 2.16 -21.95
C ALA A 356 -14.96 1.69 -22.94
N ASP A 357 -15.00 2.29 -24.12
CA ASP A 357 -15.84 1.82 -25.22
C ASP A 357 -15.49 0.36 -25.58
N LEU A 358 -16.48 -0.39 -26.05
CA LEU A 358 -16.30 -1.77 -26.45
C LEU A 358 -15.26 -1.86 -27.58
N PRO A 359 -14.32 -2.83 -27.55
CA PRO A 359 -13.34 -2.98 -28.62
C PRO A 359 -14.01 -3.07 -29.99
N ILE A 360 -13.38 -2.50 -31.03
CA ILE A 360 -13.82 -2.58 -32.44
C ILE A 360 -14.11 -4.03 -32.87
N ASP A 361 -13.41 -4.99 -32.27
CA ASP A 361 -13.56 -6.43 -32.45
C ASP A 361 -14.99 -6.95 -32.16
N ARG A 362 -15.77 -6.18 -31.39
CA ARG A 362 -17.15 -6.47 -31.00
C ARG A 362 -18.20 -5.85 -31.92
N LEU A 363 -17.78 -5.01 -32.86
CA LEU A 363 -18.65 -4.09 -33.62
C LEU A 363 -18.58 -4.30 -35.14
N ARG A 364 -17.75 -5.23 -35.65
CA ARG A 364 -17.70 -5.59 -37.08
C ARG A 364 -18.61 -6.80 -37.35
N PRO A 365 -19.76 -6.65 -38.01
CA PRO A 365 -20.69 -7.74 -38.33
C PRO A 365 -20.15 -8.72 -39.39
N ASP A 366 -19.06 -8.33 -40.07
CA ASP A 366 -18.66 -8.91 -41.35
C ASP A 366 -17.86 -10.24 -41.21
N ASP A 367 -17.40 -10.58 -40.01
CA ASP A 367 -16.53 -11.75 -39.78
C ASP A 367 -17.31 -12.95 -39.21
N PRO A 368 -17.04 -14.19 -39.66
CA PRO A 368 -17.71 -15.37 -39.15
C PRO A 368 -17.38 -15.64 -37.66
N PRO A 369 -18.24 -16.41 -36.94
CA PRO A 369 -17.99 -16.80 -35.55
C PRO A 369 -16.60 -17.42 -35.36
N PHE A 370 -15.98 -17.15 -34.20
CA PHE A 370 -14.63 -17.61 -33.83
C PHE A 370 -13.47 -17.04 -34.67
N THR A 371 -13.71 -16.04 -35.53
CA THR A 371 -12.60 -15.28 -36.17
C THR A 371 -11.71 -14.57 -35.14
N ARG A 372 -12.30 -14.08 -34.04
CA ARG A 372 -11.58 -13.48 -32.90
C ARG A 372 -12.00 -14.16 -31.61
N VAL A 373 -11.02 -14.64 -30.84
CA VAL A 373 -11.26 -15.56 -29.73
C VAL A 373 -10.51 -15.13 -28.47
N GLY A 374 -11.18 -15.19 -27.32
CA GLY A 374 -10.53 -15.17 -26.01
C GLY A 374 -10.24 -16.60 -25.53
N VAL A 375 -9.04 -16.85 -25.03
CA VAL A 375 -8.59 -18.16 -24.53
C VAL A 375 -8.29 -18.08 -23.04
N ASP A 376 -8.82 -19.03 -22.26
CA ASP A 376 -8.59 -19.10 -20.80
C ASP A 376 -8.50 -20.56 -20.33
N TYR A 377 -7.62 -20.81 -19.36
CA TYR A 377 -7.36 -22.13 -18.77
C TYR A 377 -8.05 -22.28 -17.40
N PHE A 378 -8.59 -23.47 -17.12
CA PHE A 378 -9.14 -23.81 -15.81
C PHE A 378 -8.81 -25.24 -15.36
N GLY A 379 -8.71 -25.43 -14.04
CA GLY A 379 -8.30 -26.69 -13.42
C GLY A 379 -7.43 -26.43 -12.18
N PRO A 380 -6.77 -27.45 -11.61
CA PRO A 380 -6.79 -28.86 -12.03
C PRO A 380 -8.09 -29.58 -11.65
N ILE A 381 -8.54 -30.49 -12.52
CA ILE A 381 -9.65 -31.42 -12.31
C ILE A 381 -9.07 -32.83 -12.09
N GLY A 382 -9.47 -33.50 -11.02
CA GLY A 382 -9.04 -34.87 -10.72
C GLY A 382 -9.83 -35.89 -11.53
N VAL A 383 -9.17 -36.61 -12.42
CA VAL A 383 -9.76 -37.64 -13.28
C VAL A 383 -9.17 -39.00 -12.94
N LYS A 384 -10.01 -40.03 -12.84
CA LYS A 384 -9.58 -41.38 -12.54
C LYS A 384 -9.09 -42.06 -13.81
N ARG A 385 -7.83 -42.52 -13.81
CA ARG A 385 -7.21 -43.32 -14.87
C ARG A 385 -6.74 -44.65 -14.28
N GLY A 386 -7.55 -45.70 -14.47
CA GLY A 386 -7.30 -46.99 -13.83
C GLY A 386 -7.38 -46.91 -12.31
N ARG A 387 -6.29 -47.25 -11.62
CA ARG A 387 -6.18 -47.18 -10.14
C ARG A 387 -5.70 -45.82 -9.62
N SER A 388 -5.19 -44.93 -10.48
CA SER A 388 -4.64 -43.63 -10.09
C SER A 388 -5.55 -42.47 -10.48
N THR A 389 -5.38 -41.34 -9.80
CA THR A 389 -6.04 -40.07 -10.14
C THR A 389 -5.02 -39.14 -10.78
N VAL A 390 -5.32 -38.67 -11.99
CA VAL A 390 -4.49 -37.76 -12.79
C VAL A 390 -5.14 -36.39 -12.89
N LYS A 391 -4.33 -35.34 -12.99
CA LYS A 391 -4.84 -33.97 -13.18
C LYS A 391 -5.15 -33.74 -14.66
N ARG A 392 -6.29 -33.11 -14.92
CA ARG A 392 -6.71 -32.62 -16.24
C ARG A 392 -7.08 -31.15 -16.15
N TYR A 393 -7.02 -30.47 -17.27
CA TYR A 393 -7.35 -29.06 -17.39
C TYR A 393 -8.39 -28.88 -18.50
N GLY A 394 -9.14 -27.79 -18.44
CA GLY A 394 -10.02 -27.36 -19.51
C GLY A 394 -9.55 -26.05 -20.09
N VAL A 395 -9.75 -25.90 -21.40
CA VAL A 395 -9.45 -24.70 -22.18
C VAL A 395 -10.76 -24.15 -22.71
N VAL A 396 -11.09 -22.92 -22.35
CA VAL A 396 -12.29 -22.23 -22.82
C VAL A 396 -11.91 -21.25 -23.91
N PHE A 397 -12.52 -21.44 -25.08
CA PHE A 397 -12.45 -20.52 -26.21
C PHE A 397 -13.76 -19.73 -26.29
N THR A 398 -13.70 -18.41 -26.20
CA THR A 398 -14.87 -17.53 -26.26
C THR A 398 -14.83 -16.69 -27.53
N CYS A 399 -15.82 -16.85 -28.40
CA CYS A 399 -16.00 -16.01 -29.58
C CYS A 399 -16.30 -14.57 -29.18
N LEU A 400 -15.50 -13.61 -29.63
CA LEU A 400 -15.68 -12.20 -29.25
C LEU A 400 -16.85 -11.52 -29.98
N ALA A 401 -17.29 -12.07 -31.12
CA ALA A 401 -18.44 -11.56 -31.89
C ALA A 401 -19.78 -11.98 -31.28
N ILE A 402 -20.09 -13.29 -31.31
CA ILE A 402 -21.39 -13.84 -30.88
C ILE A 402 -21.40 -14.35 -29.44
N ARG A 403 -20.27 -14.23 -28.71
CA ARG A 403 -20.09 -14.74 -27.34
C ARG A 403 -20.25 -16.25 -27.20
N ALA A 404 -20.27 -17.01 -28.29
CA ALA A 404 -20.29 -18.47 -28.22
C ALA A 404 -19.06 -18.99 -27.47
N ILE A 405 -19.22 -20.11 -26.79
CA ILE A 405 -18.15 -20.76 -26.03
C ILE A 405 -17.84 -22.10 -26.68
N HIS A 406 -16.58 -22.50 -26.65
CA HIS A 406 -16.11 -23.83 -27.02
C HIS A 406 -15.15 -24.34 -25.95
N ILE A 407 -15.29 -25.59 -25.52
CA ILE A 407 -14.51 -26.13 -24.39
C ILE A 407 -13.71 -27.37 -24.83
N GLU A 408 -12.40 -27.34 -24.63
CA GLU A 408 -11.50 -28.47 -24.90
C GLU A 408 -10.89 -29.01 -23.61
N LYS A 409 -10.74 -30.34 -23.51
CA LYS A 409 -9.93 -30.97 -22.46
C LYS A 409 -8.44 -30.86 -22.83
N ALA A 410 -7.60 -30.48 -21.88
CA ALA A 410 -6.15 -30.55 -21.94
C ALA A 410 -5.63 -31.54 -20.89
N ASP A 411 -4.68 -32.38 -21.28
CA ASP A 411 -4.19 -33.45 -20.40
C ASP A 411 -3.23 -32.92 -19.33
N SER A 412 -2.60 -31.77 -19.59
CA SER A 412 -1.60 -31.13 -18.74
C SER A 412 -1.52 -29.60 -19.00
N LEU A 413 -0.68 -28.88 -18.25
CA LEU A 413 -0.49 -27.42 -18.39
C LEU A 413 0.66 -27.07 -19.33
N ASP A 414 1.27 -28.05 -19.98
CA ASP A 414 2.42 -27.90 -20.85
C ASP A 414 1.99 -27.38 -22.21
N THR A 415 2.99 -26.85 -22.94
CA THR A 415 2.81 -26.26 -24.26
C THR A 415 2.18 -27.23 -25.26
N ASP A 416 2.61 -28.49 -25.28
CA ASP A 416 2.09 -29.53 -26.17
C ASP A 416 0.59 -29.77 -25.99
N SER A 417 0.15 -29.91 -24.73
CA SER A 417 -1.28 -30.05 -24.39
C SER A 417 -2.08 -28.82 -24.80
N CYS A 418 -1.47 -27.63 -24.76
CA CYS A 418 -2.07 -26.39 -25.21
C CYS A 418 -2.22 -26.32 -26.72
N ILE A 419 -1.17 -26.63 -27.47
CA ILE A 419 -1.21 -26.67 -28.93
C ILE A 419 -2.22 -27.70 -29.41
N ALA A 420 -2.25 -28.89 -28.80
CA ALA A 420 -3.21 -29.92 -29.14
C ALA A 420 -4.67 -29.47 -28.93
N ALA A 421 -4.96 -28.73 -27.84
CA ALA A 421 -6.28 -28.15 -27.59
C ALA A 421 -6.65 -27.08 -28.62
N ILE A 422 -5.71 -26.20 -28.97
CA ILE A 422 -5.91 -25.15 -29.98
C ILE A 422 -6.16 -25.77 -31.36
N ARG A 423 -5.38 -26.78 -31.76
CA ARG A 423 -5.56 -27.49 -33.04
C ARG A 423 -6.92 -28.17 -33.12
N ARG A 424 -7.38 -28.84 -32.05
CA ARG A 424 -8.74 -29.42 -31.99
C ARG A 424 -9.83 -28.36 -32.15
N PHE A 425 -9.65 -27.21 -31.50
CA PHE A 425 -10.58 -26.09 -31.62
C PHE A 425 -10.64 -25.54 -33.04
N ILE A 426 -9.50 -25.21 -33.65
CA ILE A 426 -9.42 -24.67 -35.01
C ILE A 426 -10.00 -25.68 -36.02
N ALA A 427 -9.70 -26.97 -35.86
CA ALA A 427 -10.23 -28.03 -36.74
C ALA A 427 -11.77 -28.14 -36.68
N ARG A 428 -12.40 -27.79 -35.55
CA ARG A 428 -13.86 -27.86 -35.35
C ARG A 428 -14.58 -26.56 -35.70
N ARG A 429 -13.95 -25.42 -35.46
CA ARG A 429 -14.58 -24.09 -35.53
C ARG A 429 -14.07 -23.21 -36.67
N GLY A 430 -13.03 -23.63 -37.37
CA GLY A 430 -12.44 -22.91 -38.48
C GLY A 430 -11.26 -22.02 -38.06
N ALA A 431 -10.71 -21.32 -39.06
CA ALA A 431 -9.51 -20.51 -38.88
C ALA A 431 -9.76 -19.28 -37.99
N VAL A 432 -8.79 -18.99 -37.13
CA VAL A 432 -8.82 -17.85 -36.22
C VAL A 432 -7.86 -16.78 -36.73
N ARG A 433 -8.28 -15.50 -36.69
CA ARG A 433 -7.44 -14.36 -37.08
C ARG A 433 -6.78 -13.68 -35.89
N GLU A 434 -7.47 -13.61 -34.74
CA GLU A 434 -6.92 -13.01 -33.51
C GLU A 434 -7.25 -13.85 -32.28
N MET A 435 -6.23 -14.13 -31.47
CA MET A 435 -6.37 -14.77 -30.16
C MET A 435 -5.97 -13.80 -29.05
N ARG A 436 -6.76 -13.77 -27.98
CA ARG A 436 -6.47 -13.00 -26.76
C ARG A 436 -6.39 -13.90 -25.55
N SER A 437 -5.33 -13.79 -24.77
CA SER A 437 -5.16 -14.59 -23.56
C SER A 437 -4.48 -13.79 -22.43
N ASP A 438 -4.45 -14.37 -21.23
CA ASP A 438 -3.56 -13.89 -20.17
C ASP A 438 -2.10 -14.35 -20.40
N ASN A 439 -1.18 -13.84 -19.58
CA ASN A 439 0.25 -14.16 -19.64
C ASN A 439 0.58 -15.52 -18.99
N GLY A 440 -0.29 -16.53 -19.13
CA GLY A 440 -0.01 -17.88 -18.66
C GLY A 440 1.22 -18.45 -19.37
N THR A 441 2.14 -19.09 -18.63
CA THR A 441 3.41 -19.60 -19.18
C THR A 441 3.21 -20.61 -20.31
N ASN A 442 2.14 -21.40 -20.24
CA ASN A 442 1.71 -22.35 -21.25
C ASN A 442 1.20 -21.70 -22.54
N LEU A 443 0.48 -20.58 -22.41
CA LEU A 443 -0.05 -19.80 -23.53
C LEU A 443 1.06 -19.00 -24.22
N VAL A 444 2.01 -18.45 -23.44
CA VAL A 444 3.22 -17.79 -23.96
C VAL A 444 4.11 -18.82 -24.67
N GLY A 445 4.27 -20.02 -24.10
CA GLY A 445 4.99 -21.11 -24.74
C GLY A 445 4.34 -21.54 -26.07
N ALA A 446 3.01 -21.68 -26.08
CA ALA A 446 2.26 -22.10 -27.26
C ALA A 446 2.30 -21.06 -28.39
N GLU A 447 2.21 -19.76 -28.06
CA GLU A 447 2.38 -18.69 -29.04
C GLU A 447 3.76 -18.76 -29.70
N LYS A 448 4.82 -18.94 -28.90
CA LYS A 448 6.19 -19.01 -29.41
C LYS A 448 6.43 -20.21 -30.31
N GLU A 449 5.89 -21.38 -29.96
CA GLU A 449 6.00 -22.59 -30.78
C GLU A 449 5.16 -22.51 -32.06
N LEU A 450 3.91 -22.04 -31.98
CA LEU A 450 3.07 -21.82 -33.16
C LEU A 450 3.69 -20.80 -34.12
N ARG A 451 4.30 -19.75 -33.59
CA ARG A 451 5.04 -18.77 -34.38
C ARG A 451 6.26 -19.39 -35.06
N LYS A 452 7.03 -20.22 -34.36
CA LYS A 452 8.18 -20.93 -34.93
C LYS A 452 7.76 -21.93 -36.01
N GLU A 453 6.67 -22.67 -35.81
CA GLU A 453 6.11 -23.56 -36.83
C GLU A 453 5.67 -22.77 -38.07
N LEU A 454 5.04 -21.60 -37.89
CA LEU A 454 4.63 -20.73 -38.99
C LEU A 454 5.82 -20.14 -39.75
N GLU A 455 6.88 -19.73 -39.04
CA GLU A 455 8.13 -19.26 -39.63
C GLU A 455 8.83 -20.37 -40.44
N ASN A 456 8.86 -21.60 -39.94
CA ASN A 456 9.40 -22.77 -40.65
C ASN A 456 8.54 -23.18 -41.86
N TRP A 457 7.22 -23.14 -41.74
CA TRP A 457 6.28 -23.45 -42.83
C TRP A 457 6.37 -22.44 -43.98
N ASN A 458 6.53 -21.15 -43.66
CA ASN A 458 6.69 -20.08 -44.64
C ASN A 458 7.94 -20.28 -45.53
N GLN A 459 8.96 -21.02 -45.05
CA GLN A 459 10.14 -21.35 -45.86
C GLN A 459 9.94 -22.59 -46.75
N ALA A 460 9.01 -23.50 -46.40
CA ALA A 460 8.90 -24.81 -47.05
C ALA A 460 7.90 -24.88 -48.22
N GLN A 461 6.89 -23.98 -48.30
CA GLN A 461 5.89 -24.01 -49.38
C GLN A 461 5.47 -22.61 -49.85
N LEU A 462 6.27 -22.05 -50.76
CA LEU A 462 5.98 -20.87 -51.59
C LEU A 462 4.89 -21.18 -52.66
N SER A 463 3.67 -21.50 -52.23
CA SER A 463 2.51 -21.46 -53.12
C SER A 463 1.51 -20.42 -52.61
N ASN A 464 1.16 -19.49 -53.50
CA ASN A 464 0.53 -18.18 -53.26
C ASN A 464 -0.87 -18.17 -52.59
N SER A 465 -1.32 -19.28 -52.00
CA SER A 465 -2.65 -19.40 -51.37
C SER A 465 -2.60 -19.34 -49.83
N LEU A 466 -1.42 -19.48 -49.20
CA LEU A 466 -1.30 -19.68 -47.74
C LEU A 466 -0.67 -18.52 -46.96
N LEU A 467 -0.42 -17.37 -47.60
CA LEU A 467 0.08 -16.13 -46.96
C LEU A 467 -0.91 -15.48 -45.96
N GLN A 468 -2.03 -16.13 -45.60
CA GLN A 468 -3.15 -15.51 -44.87
C GLN A 468 -3.43 -16.03 -43.46
N VAL A 469 -2.62 -16.91 -42.87
CA VAL A 469 -2.86 -17.38 -41.48
C VAL A 469 -1.82 -16.82 -40.51
N ASN A 470 -1.67 -15.50 -40.48
CA ASN A 470 -1.03 -14.84 -39.35
C ASN A 470 -2.06 -14.67 -38.23
N ILE A 471 -2.11 -15.64 -37.31
CA ILE A 471 -2.89 -15.51 -36.08
C ILE A 471 -2.25 -14.41 -35.23
N LYS A 472 -2.92 -13.27 -35.10
CA LYS A 472 -2.47 -12.21 -34.20
C LYS A 472 -2.76 -12.61 -32.76
N TRP A 473 -1.72 -12.96 -32.00
CA TRP A 473 -1.86 -13.23 -30.57
C TRP A 473 -1.62 -11.97 -29.74
N THR A 474 -2.57 -11.59 -28.89
CA THR A 474 -2.45 -10.43 -28.01
C THR A 474 -2.60 -10.84 -26.56
N PHE A 475 -1.59 -10.55 -25.74
CA PHE A 475 -1.63 -10.84 -24.32
C PHE A 475 -2.16 -9.67 -23.49
N ASN A 476 -2.96 -9.99 -22.47
CA ASN A 476 -3.46 -8.99 -21.54
C ASN A 476 -2.32 -8.44 -20.66
N PRO A 477 -2.29 -7.12 -20.38
CA PRO A 477 -1.27 -6.54 -19.50
C PRO A 477 -1.39 -7.10 -18.06
N PRO A 478 -0.27 -7.27 -17.33
CA PRO A 478 -0.29 -7.83 -15.97
C PRO A 478 -1.23 -7.05 -15.03
N GLY A 479 -2.23 -7.73 -14.46
CA GLY A 479 -3.23 -7.12 -13.56
C GLY A 479 -4.40 -6.39 -14.24
N GLY A 480 -4.55 -6.54 -15.57
CA GLY A 480 -5.54 -5.88 -16.42
C GLY A 480 -6.82 -6.67 -16.71
N SER A 481 -7.38 -7.43 -15.76
CA SER A 481 -8.67 -8.15 -15.90
C SER A 481 -9.90 -7.26 -16.17
N HIS A 482 -9.74 -5.93 -16.18
CA HIS A 482 -10.83 -5.02 -16.48
C HIS A 482 -11.10 -4.86 -17.98
N HIS A 483 -10.18 -5.24 -18.86
CA HIS A 483 -10.40 -5.17 -20.31
C HIS A 483 -11.34 -6.26 -20.84
N GLY A 484 -11.58 -7.34 -20.07
CA GLY A 484 -12.51 -8.42 -20.41
C GLY A 484 -13.84 -8.47 -19.67
N GLY A 485 -14.21 -7.39 -18.97
CA GLY A 485 -15.14 -7.41 -17.83
C GLY A 485 -16.57 -7.95 -18.01
N VAL A 486 -17.04 -8.24 -19.23
CA VAL A 486 -18.34 -8.90 -19.46
C VAL A 486 -18.18 -10.41 -19.68
N TRP A 487 -17.17 -10.84 -20.44
CA TRP A 487 -16.94 -12.27 -20.68
C TRP A 487 -16.13 -12.92 -19.56
N GLU A 488 -15.21 -12.20 -18.92
CA GLU A 488 -14.45 -12.73 -17.77
C GLU A 488 -15.35 -13.12 -16.60
N ARG A 489 -16.42 -12.36 -16.35
CA ARG A 489 -17.42 -12.74 -15.31
C ARG A 489 -18.19 -13.99 -15.71
N GLN A 490 -18.57 -14.11 -16.98
CA GLN A 490 -19.27 -15.27 -17.51
C GLN A 490 -18.39 -16.53 -17.43
N ILE A 491 -17.14 -16.43 -17.91
CA ILE A 491 -16.14 -17.50 -17.84
C ILE A 491 -15.85 -17.86 -16.38
N ARG A 492 -15.77 -16.88 -15.47
CA ARG A 492 -15.60 -17.13 -14.03
C ARG A 492 -16.76 -17.93 -13.43
N THR A 493 -18.01 -17.59 -13.74
CA THR A 493 -19.18 -18.36 -13.27
C THR A 493 -19.17 -19.78 -13.84
N ILE A 494 -18.87 -19.95 -15.14
CA ILE A 494 -18.76 -21.27 -15.78
C ILE A 494 -17.67 -22.11 -15.10
N ARG A 495 -16.48 -21.53 -14.88
CA ARG A 495 -15.35 -22.18 -14.20
C ARG A 495 -15.71 -22.62 -12.77
N GLN A 496 -16.38 -21.75 -12.02
CA GLN A 496 -16.79 -22.05 -10.64
C GLN A 496 -17.79 -23.22 -10.58
N LEU A 497 -18.78 -23.22 -11.48
CA LEU A 497 -19.77 -24.30 -11.58
C LEU A 497 -19.13 -25.61 -12.03
N LEU A 498 -18.28 -25.59 -13.06
CA LEU A 498 -17.53 -26.75 -13.53
C LEU A 498 -16.64 -27.33 -12.43
N PHE A 499 -15.90 -26.49 -11.71
CA PHE A 499 -15.02 -26.93 -10.63
C PHE A 499 -15.80 -27.56 -9.47
N PHE A 500 -16.96 -26.99 -9.12
CA PHE A 500 -17.84 -27.58 -8.12
C PHE A 500 -18.32 -28.97 -8.52
N LEU A 501 -18.82 -29.13 -9.75
CA LEU A 501 -19.38 -30.39 -10.23
C LEU A 501 -18.33 -31.50 -10.28
N THR A 502 -17.15 -31.17 -10.82
CA THR A 502 -16.04 -32.12 -10.98
C THR A 502 -15.33 -32.49 -9.67
N LYS A 503 -15.50 -31.72 -8.59
CA LYS A 503 -14.97 -32.06 -7.25
C LYS A 503 -15.83 -33.05 -6.49
N GLN A 504 -17.13 -33.10 -6.74
CA GLN A 504 -18.06 -33.96 -6.00
C GLN A 504 -18.14 -35.38 -6.55
N GLN A 505 -17.68 -35.61 -7.78
CA GLN A 505 -17.81 -36.88 -8.47
C GLN A 505 -16.50 -37.25 -9.17
N THR A 506 -16.05 -38.49 -9.01
CA THR A 506 -14.87 -38.99 -9.74
C THR A 506 -15.27 -39.34 -11.17
N MET A 507 -14.58 -38.76 -12.16
CA MET A 507 -14.88 -38.95 -13.58
C MET A 507 -13.71 -39.59 -14.32
N THR A 508 -13.98 -40.24 -15.46
CA THR A 508 -12.96 -40.70 -16.41
C THR A 508 -12.72 -39.67 -17.51
N ASP A 509 -11.61 -39.82 -18.25
CA ASP A 509 -11.24 -38.90 -19.34
C ASP A 509 -12.37 -38.71 -20.37
N GLU A 510 -13.00 -39.81 -20.78
CA GLU A 510 -14.14 -39.79 -21.71
C GLU A 510 -15.35 -39.04 -21.14
N SER A 511 -15.72 -39.31 -19.89
CA SER A 511 -16.86 -38.67 -19.24
C SER A 511 -16.65 -37.16 -19.03
N LEU A 512 -15.41 -36.74 -18.76
CA LEU A 512 -15.06 -35.32 -18.67
C LEU A 512 -15.20 -34.62 -20.03
N GLN A 513 -14.73 -35.27 -21.10
CA GLN A 513 -14.86 -34.74 -22.47
C GLN A 513 -16.34 -34.60 -22.86
N THR A 514 -17.16 -35.62 -22.59
CA THR A 514 -18.60 -35.57 -22.88
C THR A 514 -19.29 -34.48 -22.07
N LEU A 515 -18.96 -34.33 -20.78
CA LEU A 515 -19.51 -33.28 -19.93
C LEU A 515 -19.18 -31.87 -20.46
N PHE A 516 -17.97 -31.65 -20.99
CA PHE A 516 -17.61 -30.38 -21.62
C PHE A 516 -18.46 -30.09 -22.86
N CYS A 517 -18.71 -31.09 -23.71
CA CYS A 517 -19.60 -30.94 -24.87
C CYS A 517 -21.04 -30.60 -24.48
N GLU A 518 -21.59 -31.26 -23.46
CA GLU A 518 -22.96 -30.98 -22.96
C GLU A 518 -23.08 -29.56 -22.40
N ILE A 519 -22.10 -29.13 -21.61
CA ILE A 519 -22.06 -27.79 -21.02
C ILE A 519 -21.90 -26.70 -22.08
N GLU A 520 -21.07 -26.97 -23.10
CA GLU A 520 -20.97 -26.11 -24.28
C GLU A 520 -22.33 -25.93 -24.96
N GLY A 521 -23.05 -27.04 -25.18
CA GLY A 521 -24.41 -27.03 -25.73
C GLY A 521 -25.37 -26.19 -24.89
N ILE A 522 -25.42 -26.41 -23.58
CA ILE A 522 -26.27 -25.68 -22.64
C ILE A 522 -26.01 -24.17 -22.70
N ILE A 523 -24.74 -23.75 -22.65
CA ILE A 523 -24.40 -22.34 -22.61
C ILE A 523 -24.67 -21.66 -23.96
N ASN A 524 -24.45 -22.37 -25.07
CA ASN A 524 -24.70 -21.83 -26.40
C ASN A 524 -26.19 -21.88 -26.83
N CYS A 525 -27.07 -22.54 -26.08
CA CYS A 525 -28.52 -22.44 -26.26
C CYS A 525 -29.14 -21.18 -25.63
N ARG A 526 -28.35 -20.29 -25.03
CA ARG A 526 -28.87 -19.07 -24.40
C ARG A 526 -29.33 -18.01 -25.43
N PRO A 527 -30.38 -17.23 -25.15
CA PRO A 527 -30.77 -16.08 -25.98
C PRO A 527 -29.69 -14.99 -26.09
N ILE A 528 -29.45 -14.48 -27.31
CA ILE A 528 -28.62 -13.30 -27.60
C ILE A 528 -29.49 -12.04 -27.69
N THR A 529 -30.71 -12.16 -28.23
CA THR A 529 -31.67 -11.06 -28.45
C THR A 529 -32.84 -11.13 -27.47
N ARG A 530 -33.57 -10.01 -27.31
CA ARG A 530 -34.91 -10.05 -26.71
C ARG A 530 -35.83 -10.81 -27.68
N VAL A 531 -36.75 -11.59 -27.12
CA VAL A 531 -37.83 -12.23 -27.89
C VAL A 531 -38.67 -11.09 -28.51
N SER A 532 -39.01 -11.21 -29.80
CA SER A 532 -39.89 -10.26 -30.47
C SER A 532 -41.27 -10.29 -29.83
N ASP A 533 -41.97 -9.15 -29.78
CA ASP A 533 -43.38 -9.10 -29.36
C ASP A 533 -44.34 -9.60 -30.47
N ASP A 534 -43.80 -9.99 -31.62
CA ASP A 534 -44.54 -10.49 -32.78
C ASP A 534 -44.95 -11.97 -32.59
N ALA A 535 -46.24 -12.26 -32.75
CA ALA A 535 -46.83 -13.58 -32.49
C ALA A 535 -46.30 -14.68 -33.44
N ASN A 536 -45.72 -14.30 -34.58
CA ASN A 536 -45.15 -15.21 -35.58
C ASN A 536 -43.63 -15.45 -35.42
N ASP A 537 -42.93 -14.73 -34.53
CA ASP A 537 -41.47 -14.87 -34.31
C ASP A 537 -41.14 -15.01 -32.82
N LEU A 538 -41.55 -16.15 -32.26
CA LEU A 538 -41.43 -16.47 -30.82
C LEU A 538 -40.05 -17.00 -30.39
N GLU A 539 -39.10 -17.17 -31.31
CA GLU A 539 -37.87 -17.92 -31.02
C GLU A 539 -36.62 -17.01 -30.94
N ALA A 540 -36.11 -16.80 -29.72
CA ALA A 540 -34.89 -16.01 -29.53
C ALA A 540 -33.69 -16.58 -30.31
N LEU A 541 -32.87 -15.69 -30.90
CA LEU A 541 -31.63 -16.07 -31.57
C LEU A 541 -30.60 -16.52 -30.52
N THR A 542 -30.00 -17.70 -30.71
CA THR A 542 -28.99 -18.26 -29.78
C THR A 542 -27.64 -18.45 -30.49
N PRO A 543 -26.51 -18.49 -29.76
CA PRO A 543 -25.23 -18.79 -30.38
C PRO A 543 -25.22 -20.13 -31.11
N ASN A 544 -25.92 -21.15 -30.60
CA ASN A 544 -26.03 -22.44 -31.28
C ASN A 544 -26.72 -22.32 -32.63
N LYS A 545 -27.80 -21.55 -32.76
CA LYS A 545 -28.44 -21.30 -34.06
C LYS A 545 -27.47 -20.70 -35.07
N LEU A 546 -26.61 -19.78 -34.63
CA LEU A 546 -25.58 -19.18 -35.48
C LEU A 546 -24.40 -20.11 -35.79
N LEU A 547 -24.11 -21.08 -34.91
CA LEU A 547 -23.00 -22.01 -35.10
C LEU A 547 -23.37 -23.26 -35.89
N THR A 548 -24.58 -23.79 -35.68
CA THR A 548 -25.03 -25.03 -36.32
C THR A 548 -25.91 -24.76 -37.53
N LEU A 549 -26.47 -23.54 -37.66
CA LEU A 549 -27.49 -23.17 -38.64
C LEU A 549 -28.71 -24.10 -38.60
N LYS A 550 -28.93 -24.81 -37.48
CA LYS A 550 -30.04 -25.74 -37.28
C LYS A 550 -31.07 -25.12 -36.34
N ALA A 551 -32.34 -25.20 -36.72
CA ALA A 551 -33.48 -24.73 -35.93
C ALA A 551 -33.92 -25.74 -34.84
N THR A 552 -33.50 -27.01 -34.95
CA THR A 552 -33.94 -28.09 -34.07
C THR A 552 -33.14 -28.12 -32.75
N PRO A 553 -33.80 -28.33 -31.59
CA PRO A 553 -33.11 -28.50 -30.33
C PRO A 553 -32.19 -29.72 -30.35
N MET A 554 -31.12 -29.66 -29.56
CA MET A 554 -30.31 -30.85 -29.24
C MET A 554 -31.21 -31.93 -28.62
N LEU A 555 -30.78 -33.20 -28.69
CA LEU A 555 -31.49 -34.36 -28.14
C LEU A 555 -32.23 -34.00 -26.84
N PRO A 556 -33.53 -34.35 -26.69
CA PRO A 556 -34.30 -33.95 -25.53
C PRO A 556 -33.62 -34.41 -24.24
N PRO A 557 -33.50 -33.54 -23.22
CA PRO A 557 -32.82 -33.90 -21.99
C PRO A 557 -33.48 -35.13 -21.38
N SER A 558 -32.71 -36.20 -21.21
CA SER A 558 -33.19 -37.41 -20.53
C SER A 558 -33.54 -37.05 -19.10
N VAL A 559 -34.71 -37.46 -18.59
CA VAL A 559 -35.12 -37.20 -17.19
C VAL A 559 -34.12 -37.90 -16.25
N SER A 560 -33.14 -37.16 -15.74
CA SER A 560 -32.16 -37.70 -14.80
C SER A 560 -32.70 -37.70 -13.38
N ARG A 561 -32.44 -38.78 -12.63
CA ARG A 561 -32.79 -38.89 -11.20
C ARG A 561 -31.52 -38.74 -10.37
N GLN A 562 -31.67 -38.30 -9.11
CA GLN A 562 -30.51 -38.17 -8.21
C GLN A 562 -29.76 -39.49 -8.01
N THR A 563 -30.44 -40.63 -8.16
CA THR A 563 -29.84 -41.97 -8.16
C THR A 563 -28.86 -42.22 -9.31
N ASP A 564 -28.95 -41.46 -10.40
CA ASP A 564 -28.06 -41.62 -11.57
C ASP A 564 -26.63 -41.12 -11.31
N CYS A 565 -26.37 -40.39 -10.21
CA CYS A 565 -25.01 -40.06 -9.80
C CYS A 565 -24.17 -41.29 -9.42
N TYR A 566 -24.83 -42.39 -9.03
CA TYR A 566 -24.21 -43.70 -8.74
C TYR A 566 -24.49 -44.74 -9.83
N ALA A 567 -25.03 -44.35 -10.98
CA ALA A 567 -25.35 -45.29 -12.06
C ALA A 567 -24.08 -45.98 -12.59
N ARG A 568 -24.13 -47.30 -12.77
CA ARG A 568 -23.08 -48.05 -13.50
C ARG A 568 -22.89 -47.54 -14.94
N ARG A 569 -23.91 -46.89 -15.51
CA ARG A 569 -23.89 -46.29 -16.84
C ARG A 569 -23.37 -44.85 -16.78
N ARG A 570 -22.09 -44.65 -17.12
CA ARG A 570 -21.39 -43.35 -17.05
C ARG A 570 -22.07 -42.21 -17.82
N TRP A 571 -22.75 -42.49 -18.93
CA TRP A 571 -23.45 -41.45 -19.69
C TRP A 571 -24.64 -40.84 -18.90
N ARG A 572 -25.32 -41.63 -18.05
CA ARG A 572 -26.40 -41.11 -17.17
C ARG A 572 -25.85 -40.22 -16.07
N GLN A 573 -24.66 -40.55 -15.55
CA GLN A 573 -23.94 -39.70 -14.60
C GLN A 573 -23.60 -38.34 -15.23
N VAL A 574 -23.14 -38.32 -16.49
CA VAL A 574 -22.86 -37.08 -17.23
C VAL A 574 -24.13 -36.24 -17.44
N GLN A 575 -25.24 -36.86 -17.85
CA GLN A 575 -26.53 -36.18 -18.02
C GLN A 575 -27.03 -35.55 -16.71
N TYR A 576 -26.94 -36.29 -15.59
CA TYR A 576 -27.26 -35.74 -14.27
C TYR A 576 -26.38 -34.52 -13.91
N LEU A 577 -25.08 -34.58 -14.19
CA LEU A 577 -24.18 -33.44 -13.94
C LEU A 577 -24.50 -32.23 -14.82
N ALA A 578 -24.89 -32.46 -16.08
CA ALA A 578 -25.37 -31.42 -16.98
C ALA A 578 -26.66 -30.75 -16.47
N ASP A 579 -27.61 -31.52 -15.93
CA ASP A 579 -28.84 -30.99 -15.32
C ASP A 579 -28.58 -30.19 -14.03
N VAL A 580 -27.60 -30.62 -13.22
CA VAL A 580 -27.17 -29.83 -12.05
C VAL A 580 -26.48 -28.54 -12.49
N PHE A 581 -25.65 -28.60 -13.54
CA PHE A 581 -25.04 -27.41 -14.15
C PHE A 581 -26.11 -26.42 -14.60
N TRP A 582 -27.09 -26.86 -15.40
CA TRP A 582 -28.17 -26.03 -15.92
C TRP A 582 -28.95 -25.31 -14.81
N ARG A 583 -29.39 -26.04 -13.77
CA ARG A 583 -30.16 -25.46 -12.66
C ARG A 583 -29.40 -24.38 -11.91
N ARG A 584 -28.09 -24.58 -11.68
CA ARG A 584 -27.24 -23.60 -10.99
C ARG A 584 -26.88 -22.42 -11.88
N TRP A 585 -26.60 -22.70 -13.16
CA TRP A 585 -26.37 -21.69 -14.18
C TRP A 585 -27.54 -20.71 -14.26
N LEU A 586 -28.78 -21.19 -14.36
CA LEU A 586 -29.98 -20.33 -14.35
C LEU A 586 -30.07 -19.44 -13.11
N ARG A 587 -29.83 -19.99 -11.92
CA ARG A 587 -29.93 -19.26 -10.64
C ARG A 587 -28.86 -18.18 -10.49
N GLU A 588 -27.64 -18.43 -10.96
CA GLU A 588 -26.49 -17.53 -10.79
C GLU A 588 -26.33 -16.52 -11.94
N TYR A 589 -26.80 -16.88 -13.15
CA TYR A 589 -26.66 -16.06 -14.35
C TYR A 589 -27.85 -15.12 -14.60
N LEU A 590 -29.10 -15.58 -14.40
CA LEU A 590 -30.31 -14.79 -14.71
C LEU A 590 -30.38 -13.44 -13.97
N PRO A 591 -30.01 -13.33 -12.67
CA PRO A 591 -29.96 -12.03 -11.97
C PRO A 591 -28.94 -11.05 -12.57
N GLN A 592 -27.92 -11.54 -13.30
CA GLN A 592 -26.90 -10.71 -13.94
C GLN A 592 -27.42 -10.04 -15.22
N LEU A 593 -28.45 -10.60 -15.87
CA LEU A 593 -29.06 -10.06 -17.08
C LEU A 593 -30.05 -8.92 -16.81
N GLN A 594 -30.64 -8.85 -15.60
CA GLN A 594 -31.63 -7.83 -15.23
C GLN A 594 -31.02 -6.50 -14.74
N ALA A 595 -29.73 -6.47 -14.40
CA ALA A 595 -29.15 -5.33 -13.68
C ALA A 595 -28.26 -4.42 -14.56
N ARG A 596 -28.69 -3.17 -14.81
CA ARG A 596 -27.76 -2.04 -15.10
C ARG A 596 -27.17 -1.57 -13.77
N GLN A 597 -25.95 -1.99 -13.43
CA GLN A 597 -25.54 -2.04 -12.03
C GLN A 597 -24.40 -1.11 -11.57
N LYS A 598 -24.05 0.01 -12.25
CA LYS A 598 -23.43 1.26 -11.69
C LYS A 598 -22.79 2.18 -12.77
N TRP A 599 -22.55 3.46 -12.40
CA TRP A 599 -21.65 4.48 -12.99
C TRP A 599 -22.14 5.35 -14.16
N VAL A 600 -22.86 6.41 -13.81
CA VAL A 600 -23.55 7.29 -14.78
C VAL A 600 -22.83 8.65 -14.97
N HIS A 601 -21.80 8.96 -14.19
CA HIS A 601 -21.16 10.30 -14.18
C HIS A 601 -19.63 10.26 -14.34
N PRO A 602 -19.02 11.22 -15.08
CA PRO A 602 -17.58 11.39 -15.19
C PRO A 602 -16.94 11.86 -13.87
N SER A 603 -15.74 11.37 -13.59
CA SER A 603 -14.92 11.72 -12.40
C SER A 603 -13.58 12.34 -12.84
N ARG A 604 -12.90 13.06 -11.93
CA ARG A 604 -11.61 13.73 -12.20
C ARG A 604 -10.52 12.74 -12.69
N ASN A 605 -9.75 13.16 -13.70
CA ASN A 605 -8.56 12.46 -14.21
C ASN A 605 -7.33 12.68 -13.32
N ILE A 606 -6.46 11.67 -13.26
CA ILE A 606 -5.14 11.75 -12.61
C ILE A 606 -4.18 12.57 -13.47
N GLN A 607 -3.30 13.35 -12.84
CA GLN A 607 -2.32 14.22 -13.49
C GLN A 607 -0.88 13.82 -13.14
N VAL A 608 0.07 14.28 -13.97
CA VAL A 608 1.50 14.16 -13.67
C VAL A 608 1.82 14.94 -12.40
N GLY A 609 2.59 14.35 -11.49
CA GLY A 609 2.86 14.90 -10.15
C GLY A 609 1.97 14.36 -9.03
N ASP A 610 0.84 13.71 -9.35
CA ASP A 610 -0.03 13.11 -8.34
C ASP A 610 0.66 11.94 -7.61
N VAL A 611 0.51 11.88 -6.28
CA VAL A 611 1.01 10.77 -5.46
C VAL A 611 -0.08 9.72 -5.31
N VAL A 612 0.21 8.51 -5.74
CA VAL A 612 -0.74 7.39 -5.77
C VAL A 612 -0.23 6.18 -5.01
N LEU A 613 -1.16 5.42 -4.44
CA LEU A 613 -0.93 4.10 -3.87
C LEU A 613 -1.27 3.03 -4.91
N VAL A 614 -0.32 2.14 -5.17
CA VAL A 614 -0.41 1.07 -6.15
C VAL A 614 -0.95 -0.18 -5.46
N VAL A 615 -2.14 -0.61 -5.86
CA VAL A 615 -2.78 -1.83 -5.36
C VAL A 615 -2.07 -3.03 -5.96
N ASN A 616 -1.32 -3.76 -5.13
CA ASN A 616 -0.64 -5.00 -5.50
C ASN A 616 -1.29 -6.18 -4.75
N GLU A 617 -1.89 -7.12 -5.49
CA GLU A 617 -2.63 -8.26 -4.92
C GLU A 617 -1.72 -9.33 -4.32
N THR A 618 -0.44 -9.35 -4.70
CA THR A 618 0.55 -10.31 -4.20
C THR A 618 1.41 -9.76 -3.05
N ALA A 619 1.16 -8.52 -2.63
CA ALA A 619 1.94 -7.90 -1.56
C ALA A 619 1.55 -8.48 -0.17
N PRO A 620 2.52 -8.75 0.72
CA PRO A 620 2.23 -9.21 2.07
C PRO A 620 1.44 -8.16 2.87
N ARG A 621 0.69 -8.62 3.90
CA ARG A 621 -0.06 -7.72 4.79
C ARG A 621 0.85 -6.61 5.32
N ASN A 622 0.35 -5.37 5.31
CA ASN A 622 1.05 -4.13 5.70
C ASN A 622 2.07 -3.55 4.71
N PHE A 623 2.21 -4.12 3.52
CA PHE A 623 3.06 -3.56 2.46
C PHE A 623 2.23 -2.70 1.49
N TRP A 624 2.54 -1.40 1.42
CA TRP A 624 1.78 -0.43 0.62
C TRP A 624 2.73 0.30 -0.34
N LEU A 625 2.71 -0.12 -1.60
CA LEU A 625 3.56 0.44 -2.63
C LEU A 625 3.03 1.83 -3.03
N MET A 626 3.82 2.87 -2.79
CA MET A 626 3.50 4.25 -3.19
C MET A 626 4.35 4.66 -4.38
N GLY A 627 3.81 5.54 -5.21
CA GLY A 627 4.56 6.14 -6.32
C GLY A 627 3.98 7.45 -6.79
N VAL A 628 4.75 8.15 -7.62
CA VAL A 628 4.39 9.43 -8.22
C VAL A 628 4.08 9.21 -9.68
N ILE A 629 3.01 9.83 -10.18
CA ILE A 629 2.65 9.78 -11.60
C ILE A 629 3.66 10.62 -12.38
N ILE A 630 4.38 10.00 -13.32
CA ILE A 630 5.36 10.66 -14.17
C ILE A 630 4.89 10.79 -15.62
N GLY A 631 3.86 10.04 -16.01
CA GLY A 631 3.30 10.07 -17.36
C GLY A 631 1.87 9.54 -17.37
N ILE A 632 1.04 10.06 -18.27
CA ILE A 632 -0.35 9.65 -18.44
C ILE A 632 -0.65 9.32 -19.90
N THR A 633 -1.47 8.30 -20.13
CA THR A 633 -1.98 7.97 -21.46
C THR A 633 -3.51 8.13 -21.46
N PRO A 634 -4.04 9.24 -22.01
CA PRO A 634 -5.47 9.43 -22.22
C PRO A 634 -5.99 8.65 -23.42
N ASP A 635 -7.30 8.39 -23.45
CA ASP A 635 -8.00 7.88 -24.62
C ASP A 635 -8.37 9.02 -25.60
N ARG A 636 -8.99 8.67 -26.73
CA ARG A 636 -9.45 9.63 -27.75
C ARG A 636 -10.46 10.67 -27.24
N GLN A 637 -11.07 10.42 -26.08
CA GLN A 637 -12.03 11.31 -25.43
C GLN A 637 -11.38 12.11 -24.27
N GLY A 638 -10.04 12.07 -24.14
CA GLY A 638 -9.29 12.80 -23.12
C GLY A 638 -9.31 12.15 -21.72
N MET A 639 -9.86 10.95 -21.56
CA MET A 639 -9.94 10.25 -20.28
C MET A 639 -8.68 9.43 -20.05
N VAL A 640 -7.94 9.71 -18.98
CA VAL A 640 -6.75 8.92 -18.60
C VAL A 640 -7.17 7.46 -18.42
N ARG A 641 -6.39 6.51 -18.94
CA ARG A 641 -6.64 5.05 -18.84
C ARG A 641 -5.48 4.30 -18.20
N ARG A 642 -4.29 4.82 -18.42
CA ARG A 642 -3.03 4.25 -17.95
C ARG A 642 -2.16 5.38 -17.45
N ALA A 643 -1.41 5.10 -16.39
CA ALA A 643 -0.42 6.02 -15.89
C ALA A 643 0.90 5.29 -15.65
N GLU A 644 1.99 5.98 -15.94
CA GLU A 644 3.33 5.58 -15.53
C GLU A 644 3.58 6.10 -14.13
N VAL A 645 3.88 5.17 -13.23
CA VAL A 645 4.08 5.44 -11.81
C VAL A 645 5.53 5.12 -11.46
N LYS A 646 6.25 6.12 -10.97
CA LYS A 646 7.59 5.95 -10.41
C LYS A 646 7.46 5.58 -8.93
N THR A 647 7.88 4.37 -8.58
CA THR A 647 7.97 3.91 -7.18
C THR A 647 9.43 3.87 -6.74
N LYS A 648 9.69 3.49 -5.48
CA LYS A 648 11.07 3.32 -4.96
C LYS A 648 11.89 2.24 -5.68
N THR A 649 11.23 1.27 -6.31
CA THR A 649 11.88 0.10 -6.92
C THR A 649 11.97 0.19 -8.45
N GLY A 650 11.36 1.20 -9.07
CA GLY A 650 11.38 1.39 -10.52
C GLY A 650 10.13 2.10 -11.05
N THR A 651 10.07 2.24 -12.37
CA THR A 651 8.92 2.83 -13.08
C THR A 651 8.04 1.72 -13.62
N TYR A 652 6.74 1.78 -13.36
CA TYR A 652 5.77 0.79 -13.83
C TYR A 652 4.57 1.45 -14.48
N SER A 653 4.09 0.86 -15.58
CA SER A 653 2.81 1.23 -16.17
C SER A 653 1.66 0.48 -15.47
N ARG A 654 0.63 1.22 -15.01
CA ARG A 654 -0.50 0.65 -14.27
C ARG A 654 -1.85 1.22 -14.73
N PRO A 655 -2.92 0.40 -14.73
CA PRO A 655 -4.28 0.88 -14.97
C PRO A 655 -4.80 1.65 -13.74
N ILE A 656 -5.64 2.65 -13.98
CA ILE A 656 -6.16 3.53 -12.91
C ILE A 656 -6.94 2.77 -11.83
N SER A 657 -7.61 1.67 -12.20
CA SER A 657 -8.35 0.83 -11.24
C SER A 657 -7.46 0.14 -10.20
N LYS A 658 -6.14 0.17 -10.40
CA LYS A 658 -5.13 -0.29 -9.44
C LYS A 658 -4.39 0.86 -8.75
N LEU A 659 -4.86 2.10 -8.92
CA LEU A 659 -4.27 3.28 -8.32
C LEU A 659 -5.25 3.94 -7.35
N CYS A 660 -4.73 4.46 -6.24
CA CYS A 660 -5.49 5.21 -5.25
C CYS A 660 -4.81 6.55 -4.99
N LEU A 661 -5.51 7.66 -5.23
CA LEU A 661 -4.95 9.01 -5.19
C LEU A 661 -4.79 9.40 -3.72
N LEU A 662 -3.55 9.67 -3.30
CA LEU A 662 -3.21 10.00 -1.92
C LEU A 662 -3.05 11.50 -1.72
N LEU A 663 -2.28 12.15 -2.59
CA LEU A 663 -2.00 13.58 -2.59
C LEU A 663 -2.02 14.07 -4.03
N GLU A 664 -2.59 15.25 -4.21
CA GLU A 664 -2.58 15.96 -5.49
C GLU A 664 -1.18 16.54 -5.67
N GLY A 665 -0.64 16.49 -6.89
CA GLY A 665 0.62 17.16 -7.20
C GLY A 665 0.44 18.67 -7.09
N ASP A 666 1.35 19.34 -6.39
CA ASP A 666 1.46 20.80 -6.49
C ASP A 666 1.92 21.13 -7.91
N SER A 667 1.14 21.96 -8.60
CA SER A 667 1.34 22.34 -10.01
C SER A 667 2.65 23.08 -10.22
#